data_AF-A0A1Y1HQY8-F1
#
_entry.id   AF-A0A1Y1HQY8-F1
#
_cell.length_a   1.000
_cell.length_b   1.000
_cell.length_c   1.000
_cell.angle_alpha   90.00
_cell.angle_beta   90.00
_cell.angle_gamma   90.00
#
_symmetry.space_group_name_H-M   'P 1'
#
loop_
_entity.id
_entity.type
_entity.pdbx_description
1 polymer ?
#
loop_
_entity_poly.entity_id
_entity_poly.type
_entity_poly.pdbx_seq_one_letter_code
_entity_poly.pdbx_strand_id
1 'polypeptide(L)'
;MSWLFSWWPWWPHKGKKPAEKIHHPALLIPGIGGSILNAVSQNGATERVWVRLFKADGEFRRKIWSKYNPSTGRTESLSNDSVVVVPTDRFGLYSCDSLDPDLPMRLDVVYYYHDMIEEMKSWGYVEGETLFGFGFDFRQSNRLDDTLDLLKIKLEHIYEQSGGKKVDVITHSMGGLMFKSFLVYRRKDFERLVNKWVAIACPFQGAPGFIVDTLLTGVEFIKGWKKELFIAKWTMHQLVVECPSIYEMQANARFSWAEQPELRIWIQDKPDQKAYLDISKPDTVNKTLADALRDNTMDLDGEKMPLPFNELLAEHAQATKVAWDAAELPPGFLFYNVFGTSYDTPLHCTYGTQSAPVKSRTELLHTEAQYSNVEGDGTVPAESAKADGLRAYCRIGIPGEHRGILNDPHIYRMLHHFLRVGEFDPDYDPVTDAVLVPPAEEIEKEIARARSAAAQKKRLAELEREVVASIERGDFEEENGGDLVVHFRRKLDEARERTGTAGENGATVKGGASETVGTVDAEKTGGESGSTSSGGPTPPGSSAVRHPPTVEERLAAKALRAKEEAEAKTRKAQKKTTKANAYVEVDDLFVSAHAESSPCGSPDVRCGCCCGPSAKSTVKTTVSVAGGEGDLRMEKAVEVAAAAAADGAVVKAAAEEGEAER
;
A
#
# COMPACT_ATOMS: atom_id res chain seq x y z
N MET A 1 49.33 -6.35 33.18
CA MET A 1 48.87 -4.94 33.12
C MET A 1 47.35 -4.98 32.96
N SER A 2 46.59 -4.89 34.06
CA SER A 2 45.13 -5.11 34.08
C SER A 2 44.37 -3.97 34.74
N TRP A 3 44.93 -2.77 34.69
CA TRP A 3 44.41 -1.54 35.28
C TRP A 3 44.78 -0.37 34.36
N LEU A 4 43.84 0.03 33.49
CA LEU A 4 43.76 1.30 32.73
C LEU A 4 42.76 1.14 31.58
N PHE A 5 41.46 1.07 31.89
CA PHE A 5 40.32 1.48 31.03
C PHE A 5 39.02 1.47 31.86
N SER A 6 39.03 2.29 32.90
CA SER A 6 37.84 2.83 33.56
C SER A 6 38.00 4.34 33.56
N TRP A 7 36.90 5.09 33.71
CA TRP A 7 36.74 6.52 33.41
C TRP A 7 36.54 6.87 31.93
N TRP A 8 35.32 6.59 31.45
CA TRP A 8 34.61 7.53 30.58
C TRP A 8 33.12 7.57 30.98
N PRO A 9 32.66 8.57 31.75
CA PRO A 9 31.26 8.70 32.10
C PRO A 9 30.44 9.30 30.95
N TRP A 10 29.11 9.13 30.98
CA TRP A 10 28.14 9.73 30.06
C TRP A 10 28.16 9.24 28.60
N TRP A 11 28.06 7.92 28.41
CA TRP A 11 27.27 7.40 27.28
C TRP A 11 26.03 6.70 27.85
N PRO A 12 24.80 6.96 27.36
CA PRO A 12 23.63 6.24 27.80
C PRO A 12 23.70 4.81 27.26
N HIS A 13 24.10 3.86 28.10
CA HIS A 13 23.79 2.46 27.85
C HIS A 13 22.26 2.33 27.78
N LYS A 14 21.72 2.14 26.57
CA LYS A 14 20.40 1.50 26.43
C LYS A 14 20.52 0.11 27.05
N GLY A 15 20.11 -0.01 28.32
CA GLY A 15 19.97 -1.31 28.96
C GLY A 15 19.04 -2.16 28.10
N LYS A 16 19.37 -3.43 27.88
CA LYS A 16 18.43 -4.34 27.22
C LYS A 16 17.14 -4.32 28.04
N LYS A 17 16.00 -4.02 27.39
CA LYS A 17 14.69 -4.31 27.99
C LYS A 17 14.70 -5.77 28.48
N PRO A 18 14.09 -6.09 29.63
CA PRO A 18 13.81 -7.49 29.95
C PRO A 18 13.01 -8.10 28.80
N ALA A 19 13.36 -9.30 28.35
CA ALA A 19 12.70 -9.94 27.21
C ALA A 19 11.20 -10.06 27.47
N GLU A 20 10.39 -9.56 26.55
CA GLU A 20 8.95 -9.47 26.74
C GLU A 20 8.31 -10.85 26.59
N LYS A 21 7.15 -11.06 27.22
CA LYS A 21 6.58 -12.40 27.36
C LYS A 21 5.92 -12.86 26.07
N ILE A 22 6.63 -13.66 25.27
CA ILE A 22 6.08 -14.24 24.03
C ILE A 22 5.03 -15.31 24.36
N HIS A 23 3.76 -14.98 24.11
CA HIS A 23 2.63 -15.88 24.36
C HIS A 23 2.55 -17.01 23.33
N HIS A 24 2.61 -16.69 22.04
CA HIS A 24 2.47 -17.62 20.91
C HIS A 24 3.62 -17.48 19.90
N PRO A 25 4.01 -18.57 19.20
CA PRO A 25 4.91 -18.47 18.05
C PRO A 25 4.22 -17.71 16.89
N ALA A 26 5.01 -17.03 16.07
CA ALA A 26 4.56 -16.25 14.93
C ALA A 26 5.12 -16.80 13.60
N LEU A 27 4.31 -16.77 12.55
CA LEU A 27 4.68 -17.17 11.19
C LEU A 27 4.45 -16.03 10.17
N LEU A 28 5.50 -15.63 9.46
CA LEU A 28 5.45 -14.62 8.39
C LEU A 28 5.25 -15.27 7.01
N ILE A 29 4.28 -14.78 6.24
CA ILE A 29 3.91 -15.30 4.90
C ILE A 29 3.89 -14.17 3.87
N PRO A 30 4.80 -14.15 2.88
CA PRO A 30 4.96 -13.06 1.92
C PRO A 30 3.91 -13.05 0.81
N GLY A 31 3.87 -11.94 0.07
CA GLY A 31 3.07 -11.77 -1.15
C GLY A 31 3.80 -12.19 -2.43
N ILE A 32 3.21 -11.84 -3.58
CA ILE A 32 3.82 -12.09 -4.89
C ILE A 32 5.21 -11.42 -4.99
N GLY A 33 6.18 -12.15 -5.53
CA GLY A 33 7.58 -11.71 -5.59
C GLY A 33 8.32 -11.66 -4.25
N GLY A 34 7.62 -11.76 -3.11
CA GLY A 34 8.19 -11.65 -1.76
C GLY A 34 8.84 -12.92 -1.21
N SER A 35 9.03 -13.95 -2.04
CA SER A 35 9.82 -15.16 -1.72
C SER A 35 11.01 -15.27 -2.65
N ILE A 36 12.20 -15.53 -2.10
CA ILE A 36 13.38 -15.96 -2.86
C ILE A 36 13.06 -17.27 -3.59
N LEU A 37 13.40 -17.36 -4.87
CA LEU A 37 13.38 -18.59 -5.66
C LEU A 37 14.82 -18.96 -6.05
N ASN A 38 15.17 -20.21 -5.78
CA ASN A 38 16.42 -20.82 -6.21
C ASN A 38 16.15 -21.85 -7.32
N ALA A 39 17.08 -22.00 -8.26
CA ALA A 39 17.12 -23.12 -9.18
C ALA A 39 18.11 -24.16 -8.66
N VAL A 40 17.65 -25.39 -8.44
CA VAL A 40 18.48 -26.54 -8.05
C VAL A 40 18.69 -27.40 -9.28
N SER A 41 19.92 -27.47 -9.77
CA SER A 41 20.28 -28.28 -10.93
C SER A 41 20.35 -29.78 -10.61
N GLN A 42 20.34 -30.63 -11.64
CA GLN A 42 20.36 -32.10 -11.48
C GLN A 42 21.53 -32.66 -10.65
N ASN A 43 22.63 -31.91 -10.50
CA ASN A 43 23.78 -32.31 -9.66
C ASN A 43 23.73 -31.79 -8.21
N GLY A 44 22.65 -31.08 -7.83
CA GLY A 44 22.46 -30.47 -6.51
C GLY A 44 22.98 -29.03 -6.37
N ALA A 45 23.73 -28.50 -7.35
CA ALA A 45 24.17 -27.11 -7.31
C ALA A 45 22.97 -26.16 -7.40
N THR A 46 22.94 -25.19 -6.48
CA THR A 46 21.81 -24.29 -6.22
C THR A 46 22.21 -22.84 -6.54
N GLU A 47 21.36 -22.11 -7.26
CA GLU A 47 21.58 -20.69 -7.61
C GLU A 47 20.33 -19.85 -7.32
N ARG A 48 20.47 -18.66 -6.72
CA ARG A 48 19.33 -17.72 -6.59
C ARG A 48 18.96 -17.15 -7.96
N VAL A 49 17.73 -17.38 -8.39
CA VAL A 49 17.20 -16.89 -9.67
C VAL A 49 16.22 -15.73 -9.49
N TRP A 50 15.65 -15.57 -8.29
CA TRP A 50 14.85 -14.41 -7.89
C TRP A 50 14.99 -14.17 -6.37
N VAL A 51 15.11 -12.95 -5.84
CA VAL A 51 15.41 -11.68 -6.54
C VAL A 51 16.94 -11.60 -6.75
N ARG A 52 17.36 -10.97 -7.85
CA ARG A 52 18.79 -10.69 -8.12
C ARG A 52 18.93 -9.42 -8.97
N LEU A 53 19.94 -8.59 -8.71
CA LEU A 53 20.28 -7.43 -9.54
C LEU A 53 21.40 -7.69 -10.57
N PHE A 54 22.00 -8.89 -10.61
CA PHE A 54 23.11 -9.20 -11.52
C PHE A 54 22.78 -10.37 -12.45
N LYS A 55 22.90 -10.13 -13.76
CA LYS A 55 22.47 -11.05 -14.85
C LYS A 55 21.01 -11.52 -14.70
N ALA A 56 20.15 -10.67 -14.14
CA ALA A 56 18.81 -11.05 -13.69
C ALA A 56 17.96 -11.62 -14.82
N ASP A 57 17.79 -10.84 -15.90
CA ASP A 57 16.98 -11.23 -17.06
C ASP A 57 17.44 -12.55 -17.69
N GLY A 58 18.74 -12.72 -17.94
CA GLY A 58 19.29 -13.90 -18.62
C GLY A 58 19.16 -15.22 -17.84
N GLU A 59 19.33 -15.21 -16.51
CA GLU A 59 19.08 -16.43 -15.70
C GLU A 59 17.58 -16.66 -15.46
N PHE A 60 16.78 -15.60 -15.36
CA PHE A 60 15.32 -15.69 -15.24
C PHE A 60 14.70 -16.36 -16.47
N ARG A 61 15.09 -15.94 -17.69
CA ARG A 61 14.70 -16.60 -18.95
C ARG A 61 15.06 -18.09 -18.96
N ARG A 62 16.31 -18.41 -18.59
CA ARG A 62 16.82 -19.79 -18.63
C ARG A 62 16.19 -20.75 -17.61
N LYS A 63 15.68 -20.26 -16.47
CA LYS A 63 15.36 -21.11 -15.30
C LYS A 63 13.98 -20.88 -14.67
N ILE A 64 13.40 -19.68 -14.80
CA ILE A 64 12.09 -19.34 -14.21
C ILE A 64 10.96 -19.35 -15.25
N TRP A 65 11.23 -19.05 -16.53
CA TRP A 65 10.22 -19.17 -17.59
C TRP A 65 9.58 -20.55 -17.60
N SER A 66 8.25 -20.55 -17.73
CA SER A 66 7.42 -21.67 -17.33
C SER A 66 6.18 -21.79 -18.19
N LYS A 67 5.55 -22.97 -18.11
CA LYS A 67 4.25 -23.26 -18.72
C LYS A 67 3.33 -23.93 -17.71
N TYR A 68 2.04 -23.64 -17.74
CA TYR A 68 1.08 -24.37 -16.91
C TYR A 68 0.83 -25.76 -17.48
N ASN A 69 0.84 -26.76 -16.60
CA ASN A 69 0.54 -28.15 -16.90
C ASN A 69 -0.79 -28.55 -16.22
N PRO A 70 -1.91 -28.62 -16.97
CA PRO A 70 -3.22 -28.97 -16.43
C PRO A 70 -3.31 -30.39 -15.84
N SER A 71 -2.37 -31.29 -16.14
CA SER A 71 -2.36 -32.65 -15.58
C SER A 71 -1.71 -32.73 -14.20
N THR A 72 -0.85 -31.77 -13.84
CA THR A 72 -0.24 -31.67 -12.50
C THR A 72 -0.81 -30.52 -11.68
N GLY A 73 -1.47 -29.55 -12.32
CA GLY A 73 -1.96 -28.32 -11.69
C GLY A 73 -0.86 -27.31 -11.37
N ARG A 74 0.32 -27.45 -12.00
CA ARG A 74 1.53 -26.67 -11.69
C ARG A 74 1.97 -25.79 -12.86
N THR A 75 2.68 -24.72 -12.52
CA THR A 75 3.49 -23.92 -13.45
C THR A 75 4.92 -24.46 -13.40
N GLU A 76 5.31 -25.19 -14.45
CA GLU A 76 6.54 -25.99 -14.50
C GLU A 76 7.60 -25.26 -15.32
N SER A 77 8.89 -25.36 -14.93
CA SER A 77 9.97 -24.67 -15.68
C SER A 77 10.15 -25.29 -17.06
N LEU A 78 10.42 -24.47 -18.06
CA LEU A 78 10.81 -24.93 -19.40
C LEU A 78 12.25 -25.50 -19.41
N SER A 79 13.03 -25.24 -18.35
CA SER A 79 14.34 -25.85 -18.13
C SER A 79 14.21 -27.28 -17.58
N ASN A 80 14.72 -28.25 -18.33
CA ASN A 80 14.86 -29.63 -17.85
C ASN A 80 16.09 -29.84 -16.94
N ASP A 81 16.98 -28.84 -16.85
CA ASP A 81 18.26 -28.94 -16.14
C ASP A 81 18.16 -28.57 -14.65
N SER A 82 17.07 -27.92 -14.23
CA SER A 82 16.90 -27.46 -12.85
C SER A 82 15.43 -27.38 -12.40
N VAL A 83 15.22 -27.59 -11.10
CA VAL A 83 13.91 -27.44 -10.43
C VAL A 83 13.92 -26.13 -9.63
N VAL A 84 12.84 -25.35 -9.75
CA VAL A 84 12.65 -24.13 -8.94
C VAL A 84 12.17 -24.52 -7.54
N VAL A 85 12.84 -24.03 -6.51
CA VAL A 85 12.54 -24.27 -5.10
C VAL A 85 12.60 -22.98 -4.28
N VAL A 86 11.95 -22.97 -3.12
CA VAL A 86 12.08 -21.90 -2.12
C VAL A 86 13.05 -22.36 -1.02
N PRO A 87 14.04 -21.54 -0.62
CA PRO A 87 14.95 -21.90 0.46
C PRO A 87 14.23 -21.89 1.82
N THR A 88 14.48 -22.91 2.65
CA THR A 88 13.88 -23.07 3.99
C THR A 88 14.82 -22.63 5.12
N ASP A 89 15.96 -22.05 4.76
CA ASP A 89 16.99 -21.51 5.65
C ASP A 89 16.47 -20.45 6.63
N ARG A 90 17.14 -20.30 7.78
CA ARG A 90 16.66 -19.53 8.95
C ARG A 90 15.18 -19.82 9.25
N PHE A 91 14.84 -21.11 9.23
CA PHE A 91 13.48 -21.59 9.52
C PHE A 91 12.40 -20.97 8.61
N GLY A 92 12.77 -20.71 7.35
CA GLY A 92 11.97 -20.06 6.31
C GLY A 92 12.07 -18.54 6.26
N LEU A 93 12.65 -17.87 7.27
CA LEU A 93 12.79 -16.40 7.30
C LEU A 93 13.72 -15.90 6.19
N TYR A 94 14.78 -16.65 5.85
CA TYR A 94 15.70 -16.26 4.77
C TYR A 94 14.98 -16.05 3.44
N SER A 95 13.90 -16.79 3.17
CA SER A 95 13.14 -16.64 1.93
C SER A 95 12.45 -15.29 1.76
N CYS A 96 12.19 -14.54 2.84
CA CYS A 96 11.35 -13.34 2.81
C CYS A 96 11.86 -12.15 3.64
N ASP A 97 13.04 -12.26 4.27
CA ASP A 97 13.71 -11.20 5.03
C ASP A 97 14.21 -10.06 4.10
N SER A 98 15.25 -10.36 3.32
CA SER A 98 15.83 -9.49 2.29
C SER A 98 16.01 -10.33 1.02
N LEU A 99 15.42 -9.87 -0.09
CA LEU A 99 15.21 -10.68 -1.29
C LEU A 99 16.46 -10.79 -2.18
N ASP A 100 17.42 -9.87 -2.03
CA ASP A 100 18.74 -9.93 -2.68
C ASP A 100 19.85 -9.65 -1.62
N PRO A 101 20.20 -10.65 -0.79
CA PRO A 101 21.09 -10.49 0.36
C PRO A 101 22.58 -10.37 -0.02
N ASP A 102 22.95 -10.58 -1.29
CA ASP A 102 24.34 -10.45 -1.75
C ASP A 102 24.74 -9.00 -2.06
N LEU A 103 23.80 -8.05 -1.96
CA LEU A 103 24.06 -6.63 -2.18
C LEU A 103 24.81 -6.03 -0.99
N PRO A 104 26.01 -5.43 -1.18
CA PRO A 104 26.83 -4.89 -0.09
C PRO A 104 26.30 -3.56 0.49
N MET A 105 25.11 -3.11 0.07
CA MET A 105 24.47 -1.86 0.49
C MET A 105 22.98 -2.12 0.71
N ARG A 106 22.43 -1.63 1.83
CA ARG A 106 20.99 -1.65 2.07
C ARG A 106 20.28 -0.80 1.00
N LEU A 107 19.40 -1.44 0.24
CA LEU A 107 18.46 -0.80 -0.66
C LEU A 107 17.05 -1.24 -0.25
N ASP A 108 16.20 -0.32 0.19
CA ASP A 108 14.89 -0.69 0.75
C ASP A 108 13.95 -1.37 -0.28
N VAL A 109 14.29 -1.32 -1.57
CA VAL A 109 13.62 -2.10 -2.63
C VAL A 109 13.81 -3.62 -2.51
N VAL A 110 14.88 -4.11 -1.86
CA VAL A 110 15.10 -5.56 -1.64
C VAL A 110 14.77 -6.03 -0.22
N TYR A 111 14.75 -5.12 0.75
CA TYR A 111 14.33 -5.41 2.11
C TYR A 111 12.79 -5.60 2.13
N TYR A 112 12.30 -6.66 2.75
CA TYR A 112 10.89 -7.05 2.66
C TYR A 112 10.24 -7.27 4.02
N TYR A 113 10.60 -8.33 4.75
CA TYR A 113 10.24 -8.46 6.17
C TYR A 113 11.36 -8.06 7.13
N HIS A 114 12.56 -7.71 6.65
CA HIS A 114 13.73 -7.44 7.48
C HIS A 114 13.46 -6.58 8.73
N ASP A 115 12.91 -5.37 8.55
CA ASP A 115 12.70 -4.44 9.67
C ASP A 115 11.62 -4.96 10.64
N MET A 116 10.59 -5.65 10.13
CA MET A 116 9.60 -6.33 10.97
C MET A 116 10.21 -7.51 11.75
N ILE A 117 11.13 -8.26 11.16
CA ILE A 117 11.85 -9.38 11.81
C ILE A 117 12.73 -8.83 12.94
N GLU A 118 13.53 -7.80 12.69
CA GLU A 118 14.37 -7.18 13.73
C GLU A 118 13.54 -6.51 14.82
N GLU A 119 12.42 -5.85 14.49
CA GLU A 119 11.54 -5.25 15.48
C GLU A 119 10.84 -6.32 16.36
N MET A 120 10.35 -7.41 15.77
CA MET A 120 9.84 -8.55 16.54
C MET A 120 10.91 -9.18 17.45
N LYS A 121 12.15 -9.30 16.97
CA LYS A 121 13.31 -9.76 17.77
C LYS A 121 13.64 -8.77 18.90
N SER A 122 13.40 -7.47 18.71
CA SER A 122 13.49 -6.43 19.74
C SER A 122 12.51 -6.69 20.90
N TRP A 123 11.30 -7.19 20.58
CA TRP A 123 10.30 -7.61 21.56
C TRP A 123 10.60 -8.98 22.21
N GLY A 124 11.68 -9.66 21.83
CA GLY A 124 12.08 -10.96 22.40
C GLY A 124 11.58 -12.20 21.66
N TYR A 125 11.07 -12.05 20.42
CA TYR A 125 10.92 -13.19 19.53
C TYR A 125 12.28 -13.78 19.14
N VAL A 126 12.34 -15.10 18.91
CA VAL A 126 13.57 -15.85 18.62
C VAL A 126 13.37 -16.68 17.35
N GLU A 127 14.25 -16.47 16.36
CA GLU A 127 14.23 -17.22 15.08
C GLU A 127 14.36 -18.73 15.35
N GLY A 128 13.38 -19.51 14.89
CA GLY A 128 13.38 -20.98 15.03
C GLY A 128 12.82 -21.53 16.34
N GLU A 129 12.53 -20.70 17.34
CA GLU A 129 11.81 -21.08 18.56
C GLU A 129 10.42 -20.46 18.63
N THR A 130 10.30 -19.17 18.29
CA THR A 130 9.04 -18.42 18.34
C THR A 130 8.78 -17.56 17.10
N LEU A 131 9.76 -17.35 16.22
CA LEU A 131 9.58 -16.62 14.96
C LEU A 131 10.04 -17.46 13.76
N PHE A 132 9.18 -17.54 12.75
CA PHE A 132 9.34 -18.42 11.60
C PHE A 132 8.86 -17.72 10.32
N GLY A 133 9.39 -18.15 9.16
CA GLY A 133 8.91 -17.72 7.85
C GLY A 133 8.32 -18.89 7.05
N PHE A 134 7.47 -18.58 6.08
CA PHE A 134 7.01 -19.51 5.05
C PHE A 134 6.87 -18.77 3.71
N GLY A 135 7.99 -18.64 2.99
CA GLY A 135 7.96 -18.33 1.56
C GLY A 135 7.41 -19.50 0.74
N PHE A 136 6.89 -19.21 -0.45
CA PHE A 136 6.32 -20.18 -1.37
C PHE A 136 6.53 -19.74 -2.82
N ASP A 137 6.43 -20.67 -3.78
CA ASP A 137 6.55 -20.35 -5.20
C ASP A 137 5.32 -19.55 -5.66
N PHE A 138 5.46 -18.22 -5.65
CA PHE A 138 4.39 -17.26 -5.96
C PHE A 138 3.88 -17.33 -7.40
N ARG A 139 4.46 -18.19 -8.26
CA ARG A 139 3.97 -18.48 -9.61
C ARG A 139 2.78 -19.45 -9.59
N GLN A 140 2.75 -20.35 -8.60
CA GLN A 140 1.74 -21.40 -8.46
C GLN A 140 0.39 -20.85 -7.98
N SER A 141 -0.69 -21.63 -8.13
CA SER A 141 -1.99 -21.21 -7.59
C SER A 141 -1.98 -21.17 -6.06
N ASN A 142 -2.67 -20.18 -5.49
CA ASN A 142 -2.85 -19.97 -4.06
C ASN A 142 -3.55 -21.15 -3.37
N ARG A 143 -4.15 -22.09 -4.12
CA ARG A 143 -4.75 -23.33 -3.62
C ARG A 143 -4.08 -24.61 -4.16
N LEU A 144 -2.81 -24.54 -4.57
CA LEU A 144 -2.05 -25.74 -4.94
C LEU A 144 -1.82 -26.61 -3.69
N ASP A 145 -2.23 -27.89 -3.75
CA ASP A 145 -2.20 -28.79 -2.58
C ASP A 145 -0.79 -28.95 -1.99
N ASP A 146 0.27 -29.09 -2.82
CA ASP A 146 1.67 -29.07 -2.37
C ASP A 146 1.99 -27.90 -1.41
N THR A 147 1.58 -26.69 -1.78
CA THR A 147 1.87 -25.48 -1.01
C THR A 147 1.07 -25.46 0.29
N LEU A 148 -0.19 -25.91 0.25
CA LEU A 148 -1.04 -25.98 1.44
C LEU A 148 -0.59 -27.08 2.42
N ASP A 149 -0.07 -28.21 1.92
CA ASP A 149 0.46 -29.29 2.76
C ASP A 149 1.86 -28.99 3.29
N LEU A 150 2.71 -28.28 2.55
CA LEU A 150 3.95 -27.73 3.09
C LEU A 150 3.68 -26.69 4.19
N LEU A 151 2.65 -25.83 4.03
CA LEU A 151 2.21 -24.91 5.07
C LEU A 151 1.67 -25.66 6.29
N LYS A 152 0.88 -26.74 6.09
CA LYS A 152 0.42 -27.61 7.16
C LYS A 152 1.60 -28.18 7.96
N ILE A 153 2.55 -28.84 7.29
CA ILE A 153 3.73 -29.46 7.92
C ILE A 153 4.53 -28.40 8.71
N LYS A 154 4.68 -27.19 8.15
CA LYS A 154 5.31 -26.06 8.82
C LYS A 154 4.58 -25.65 10.10
N LEU A 155 3.26 -25.53 10.06
CA LEU A 155 2.43 -25.19 11.23
C LEU A 155 2.40 -26.31 12.28
N GLU A 156 2.38 -27.58 11.87
CA GLU A 156 2.47 -28.74 12.78
C GLU A 156 3.81 -28.76 13.52
N HIS A 157 4.92 -28.58 12.81
CA HIS A 157 6.26 -28.50 13.39
C HIS A 157 6.39 -27.38 14.43
N ILE A 158 5.90 -26.18 14.11
CA ILE A 158 5.91 -25.03 15.04
C ILE A 158 5.04 -25.31 16.27
N TYR A 159 3.85 -25.90 16.08
CA TYR A 159 2.94 -26.26 17.16
C TYR A 159 3.57 -27.28 18.13
N GLU A 160 4.24 -28.30 17.61
CA GLU A 160 4.95 -29.32 18.40
C GLU A 160 6.15 -28.72 19.15
N GLN A 161 7.04 -27.99 18.47
CA GLN A 161 8.19 -27.32 19.08
C GLN A 161 7.77 -26.33 20.18
N SER A 162 6.65 -25.63 19.99
CA SER A 162 6.12 -24.66 20.94
C SER A 162 5.33 -25.28 22.10
N GLY A 163 5.36 -26.60 22.26
CA GLY A 163 4.71 -27.31 23.36
C GLY A 163 3.19 -27.36 23.26
N GLY A 164 2.65 -27.42 22.04
CA GLY A 164 1.20 -27.42 21.78
C GLY A 164 0.56 -26.02 21.72
N LYS A 165 1.37 -24.97 21.56
CA LYS A 165 0.84 -23.61 21.33
C LYS A 165 0.44 -23.45 19.86
N LYS A 166 -0.79 -22.96 19.63
CA LYS A 166 -1.23 -22.49 18.31
C LYS A 166 -0.43 -21.26 17.86
N VAL A 167 -0.31 -21.11 16.54
CA VAL A 167 0.53 -20.11 15.85
C VAL A 167 -0.27 -18.84 15.49
N ASP A 168 0.29 -17.67 15.77
CA ASP A 168 -0.21 -16.40 15.21
C ASP A 168 0.39 -16.21 13.80
N VAL A 169 -0.44 -15.95 12.78
CA VAL A 169 0.03 -15.86 11.39
C VAL A 169 -0.10 -14.43 10.87
N ILE A 170 0.96 -13.91 10.25
CA ILE A 170 1.03 -12.58 9.65
C ILE A 170 1.26 -12.76 8.14
N THR A 171 0.35 -12.25 7.33
CA THR A 171 0.38 -12.44 5.86
C THR A 171 0.41 -11.10 5.15
N HIS A 172 1.31 -10.91 4.18
CA HIS A 172 1.33 -9.73 3.34
C HIS A 172 0.79 -9.99 1.93
N SER A 173 -0.01 -9.06 1.40
CA SER A 173 -0.46 -9.06 0.00
C SER A 173 -1.06 -10.42 -0.40
N MET A 174 -0.63 -10.99 -1.53
CA MET A 174 -1.07 -12.31 -2.01
C MET A 174 -0.90 -13.46 -1.00
N GLY A 175 0.01 -13.34 -0.02
CA GLY A 175 0.15 -14.34 1.06
C GLY A 175 -1.13 -14.50 1.88
N GLY A 176 -1.95 -13.45 1.97
CA GLY A 176 -3.28 -13.52 2.58
C GLY A 176 -4.29 -14.30 1.75
N LEU A 177 -4.15 -14.33 0.42
CA LEU A 177 -4.98 -15.16 -0.47
C LEU A 177 -4.59 -16.64 -0.37
N MET A 178 -3.29 -16.96 -0.34
CA MET A 178 -2.79 -18.32 -0.09
C MET A 178 -3.25 -18.81 1.30
N PHE A 179 -3.18 -17.97 2.33
CA PHE A 179 -3.67 -18.34 3.66
C PHE A 179 -5.21 -18.43 3.75
N LYS A 180 -5.95 -17.63 2.97
CA LYS A 180 -7.41 -17.80 2.80
C LYS A 180 -7.76 -19.13 2.12
N SER A 181 -6.93 -19.60 1.18
CA SER A 181 -7.05 -20.96 0.63
C SER A 181 -6.74 -22.02 1.69
N PHE A 182 -5.76 -21.82 2.58
CA PHE A 182 -5.50 -22.75 3.68
C PHE A 182 -6.70 -22.87 4.65
N LEU A 183 -7.34 -21.73 4.99
CA LEU A 183 -8.60 -21.70 5.76
C LEU A 183 -9.71 -22.54 5.09
N VAL A 184 -9.87 -22.42 3.76
CA VAL A 184 -10.91 -23.14 3.00
C VAL A 184 -10.58 -24.63 2.84
N TYR A 185 -9.43 -24.94 2.23
CA TYR A 185 -9.08 -26.29 1.76
C TYR A 185 -8.37 -27.15 2.81
N ARG A 186 -7.92 -26.58 3.93
CA ARG A 186 -7.31 -27.29 5.08
C ARG A 186 -7.96 -26.90 6.42
N ARG A 187 -9.26 -26.56 6.41
CA ARG A 187 -10.03 -26.02 7.54
C ARG A 187 -9.77 -26.68 8.91
N LYS A 188 -9.72 -28.03 8.98
CA LYS A 188 -9.48 -28.76 10.24
C LYS A 188 -8.09 -28.50 10.82
N ASP A 189 -7.10 -28.31 9.96
CA ASP A 189 -5.73 -28.01 10.35
C ASP A 189 -5.56 -26.53 10.69
N PHE A 190 -6.25 -25.62 9.96
CA PHE A 190 -6.42 -24.22 10.38
C PHE A 190 -7.01 -24.12 11.80
N GLU A 191 -8.16 -24.76 12.04
CA GLU A 191 -8.86 -24.76 13.33
C GLU A 191 -8.02 -25.35 14.48
N ARG A 192 -7.15 -26.33 14.18
CA ARG A 192 -6.25 -26.95 15.17
C ARG A 192 -5.00 -26.10 15.45
N LEU A 193 -4.34 -25.58 14.41
CA LEU A 193 -2.97 -25.05 14.49
C LEU A 193 -2.91 -23.52 14.61
N VAL A 194 -3.90 -22.79 14.11
CA VAL A 194 -3.87 -21.32 14.01
C VAL A 194 -4.58 -20.69 15.20
N ASN A 195 -3.96 -19.64 15.76
CA ASN A 195 -4.41 -18.90 16.93
C ASN A 195 -5.14 -17.61 16.55
N LYS A 196 -4.47 -16.79 15.73
CA LYS A 196 -4.95 -15.53 15.17
C LYS A 196 -4.36 -15.35 13.76
N TRP A 197 -4.94 -14.44 12.99
CA TRP A 197 -4.41 -14.04 11.68
C TRP A 197 -4.41 -12.51 11.55
N VAL A 198 -3.28 -11.93 11.13
CA VAL A 198 -3.17 -10.54 10.67
C VAL A 198 -2.91 -10.54 9.17
N ALA A 199 -3.84 -10.00 8.37
CA ALA A 199 -3.62 -9.72 6.97
C ALA A 199 -3.19 -8.26 6.79
N ILE A 200 -2.18 -8.03 5.95
CA ILE A 200 -1.65 -6.71 5.61
C ILE A 200 -1.70 -6.55 4.09
N ALA A 201 -2.37 -5.51 3.59
CA ALA A 201 -2.49 -5.15 2.18
C ALA A 201 -2.97 -6.30 1.24
N CYS A 202 -3.77 -7.23 1.75
CA CYS A 202 -4.22 -8.41 1.00
C CYS A 202 -5.31 -8.05 -0.06
N PRO A 203 -5.12 -8.35 -1.35
CA PRO A 203 -6.08 -8.04 -2.41
C PRO A 203 -7.25 -9.03 -2.46
N PHE A 204 -8.12 -9.00 -1.44
CA PHE A 204 -9.19 -10.00 -1.26
C PHE A 204 -10.20 -10.09 -2.41
N GLN A 205 -10.41 -9.01 -3.17
CA GLN A 205 -11.22 -9.01 -4.39
C GLN A 205 -10.40 -8.78 -5.67
N GLY A 206 -9.07 -8.85 -5.58
CA GLY A 206 -8.12 -8.62 -6.67
C GLY A 206 -7.59 -7.18 -6.78
N ALA A 207 -6.63 -6.97 -7.67
CA ALA A 207 -5.96 -5.70 -7.95
C ALA A 207 -6.15 -5.30 -9.43
N PRO A 208 -7.36 -4.83 -9.81
CA PRO A 208 -7.84 -4.81 -11.20
C PRO A 208 -6.90 -4.20 -12.24
N GLY A 209 -6.57 -2.92 -12.13
CA GLY A 209 -5.77 -2.23 -13.15
C GLY A 209 -4.37 -2.84 -13.24
N PHE A 210 -3.71 -2.98 -12.09
CA PHE A 210 -2.34 -3.50 -12.01
C PHE A 210 -2.20 -4.90 -12.62
N ILE A 211 -3.14 -5.81 -12.32
CA ILE A 211 -3.09 -7.20 -12.83
C ILE A 211 -3.50 -7.29 -14.31
N VAL A 212 -4.39 -6.42 -14.79
CA VAL A 212 -4.75 -6.38 -16.22
C VAL A 212 -3.60 -5.84 -17.08
N ASP A 213 -2.87 -4.80 -16.66
CA ASP A 213 -1.64 -4.40 -17.37
C ASP A 213 -0.55 -5.48 -17.26
N THR A 214 -0.41 -6.10 -16.08
CA THR A 214 0.56 -7.20 -15.88
C THR A 214 0.33 -8.36 -16.86
N LEU A 215 -0.92 -8.72 -17.17
CA LEU A 215 -1.27 -9.76 -18.14
C LEU A 215 -1.19 -9.32 -19.62
N LEU A 216 -1.10 -8.02 -19.91
CA LEU A 216 -1.00 -7.48 -21.27
C LEU A 216 0.44 -7.10 -21.65
N THR A 217 1.18 -6.47 -20.75
CA THR A 217 2.48 -5.86 -21.06
C THR A 217 3.57 -6.20 -20.03
N GLY A 218 3.25 -6.95 -18.97
CA GLY A 218 4.17 -7.33 -17.89
C GLY A 218 4.26 -6.29 -16.76
N VAL A 219 5.30 -6.38 -15.93
CA VAL A 219 5.50 -5.47 -14.79
C VAL A 219 6.99 -5.17 -14.56
N GLU A 220 7.32 -3.90 -14.28
CA GLU A 220 8.66 -3.45 -13.88
C GLU A 220 8.70 -3.18 -12.37
N PHE A 221 9.63 -3.79 -11.64
CA PHE A 221 9.79 -3.60 -10.19
C PHE A 221 10.79 -2.48 -9.81
N ILE A 222 11.50 -1.92 -10.80
CA ILE A 222 12.52 -0.88 -10.62
C ILE A 222 12.37 0.14 -11.75
N LYS A 223 12.40 1.45 -11.43
CA LYS A 223 12.26 2.55 -12.39
C LYS A 223 13.59 3.25 -12.67
N GLY A 224 13.68 3.93 -13.82
CA GLY A 224 14.89 4.63 -14.28
C GLY A 224 15.99 3.68 -14.76
N TRP A 225 17.22 4.18 -14.91
CA TRP A 225 18.36 3.42 -15.48
C TRP A 225 18.65 2.08 -14.79
N LYS A 226 18.27 1.93 -13.51
CA LYS A 226 18.44 0.69 -12.74
C LYS A 226 17.60 -0.48 -13.29
N LYS A 227 16.60 -0.23 -14.14
CA LYS A 227 15.77 -1.27 -14.76
C LYS A 227 16.56 -2.18 -15.70
N GLU A 228 17.60 -1.65 -16.36
CA GLU A 228 18.48 -2.39 -17.29
C GLU A 228 19.37 -3.44 -16.57
N LEU A 229 19.42 -3.40 -15.23
CA LEU A 229 20.09 -4.41 -14.40
C LEU A 229 19.11 -5.51 -13.92
N PHE A 230 17.81 -5.27 -14.06
CA PHE A 230 16.75 -6.15 -13.55
C PHE A 230 16.17 -7.05 -14.66
N ILE A 231 15.05 -7.72 -14.36
CA ILE A 231 14.27 -8.45 -15.35
C ILE A 231 13.41 -7.46 -16.13
N ALA A 232 13.45 -7.51 -17.46
CA ALA A 232 12.73 -6.59 -18.33
C ALA A 232 11.22 -6.83 -18.28
N LYS A 233 10.41 -5.77 -18.50
CA LYS A 233 8.93 -5.85 -18.45
C LYS A 233 8.38 -7.00 -19.31
N TRP A 234 8.91 -7.15 -20.52
CA TRP A 234 8.51 -8.21 -21.46
C TRP A 234 8.95 -9.62 -21.04
N THR A 235 10.13 -9.77 -20.44
CA THR A 235 10.58 -11.05 -19.86
C THR A 235 9.65 -11.50 -18.73
N MET A 236 9.17 -10.54 -17.93
CA MET A 236 8.19 -10.77 -16.86
C MET A 236 6.80 -11.08 -17.43
N HIS A 237 6.34 -10.36 -18.47
CA HIS A 237 5.11 -10.68 -19.24
C HIS A 237 5.09 -12.14 -19.66
N GLN A 238 6.19 -12.61 -20.26
CA GLN A 238 6.33 -13.97 -20.75
C GLN A 238 6.33 -15.05 -19.65
N LEU A 239 6.48 -14.67 -18.37
CA LEU A 239 6.22 -15.56 -17.23
C LEU A 239 4.77 -15.50 -16.74
N VAL A 240 4.23 -14.30 -16.51
CA VAL A 240 2.97 -14.10 -15.76
C VAL A 240 1.74 -14.65 -16.47
N VAL A 241 1.78 -14.76 -17.80
CA VAL A 241 0.70 -15.39 -18.61
C VAL A 241 0.47 -16.86 -18.24
N GLU A 242 1.47 -17.56 -17.71
CA GLU A 242 1.39 -18.98 -17.29
C GLU A 242 1.42 -19.17 -15.76
N CYS A 243 1.18 -18.11 -14.98
CA CYS A 243 1.16 -18.13 -13.51
C CYS A 243 -0.28 -18.04 -12.94
N PRO A 244 -0.90 -19.14 -12.45
CA PRO A 244 -2.26 -19.14 -11.90
C PRO A 244 -2.53 -18.06 -10.84
N SER A 245 -1.51 -17.70 -10.03
CA SER A 245 -1.59 -16.67 -9.01
C SER A 245 -2.01 -15.29 -9.54
N ILE A 246 -1.60 -14.95 -10.77
CA ILE A 246 -1.91 -13.69 -11.44
C ILE A 246 -3.41 -13.63 -11.78
N TYR A 247 -3.94 -14.71 -12.36
CA TYR A 247 -5.36 -14.87 -12.66
C TYR A 247 -6.20 -14.84 -11.37
N GLU A 248 -5.71 -15.44 -10.29
CA GLU A 248 -6.35 -15.41 -8.98
C GLU A 248 -6.43 -13.99 -8.37
N MET A 249 -5.53 -13.08 -8.72
CA MET A 249 -5.55 -11.66 -8.34
C MET A 249 -6.28 -10.71 -9.31
N GLN A 250 -6.82 -11.20 -10.43
CA GLN A 250 -7.76 -10.41 -11.24
C GLN A 250 -8.98 -9.99 -10.39
N ALA A 251 -9.69 -8.92 -10.79
CA ALA A 251 -10.89 -8.48 -10.08
C ALA A 251 -11.97 -9.57 -10.00
N ASN A 252 -12.59 -9.74 -8.83
CA ASN A 252 -13.74 -10.64 -8.69
C ASN A 252 -14.96 -10.06 -9.42
N ALA A 253 -15.43 -10.76 -10.46
CA ALA A 253 -16.64 -10.40 -11.20
C ALA A 253 -17.94 -10.59 -10.41
N ARG A 254 -17.88 -11.25 -9.26
CA ARG A 254 -19.01 -11.44 -8.33
C ARG A 254 -19.10 -10.34 -7.26
N PHE A 255 -18.08 -9.48 -7.15
CA PHE A 255 -18.03 -8.43 -6.14
C PHE A 255 -18.69 -7.14 -6.62
N SER A 256 -19.47 -6.51 -5.73
CA SER A 256 -20.23 -5.29 -5.98
C SER A 256 -19.37 -4.03 -5.82
N TRP A 257 -18.32 -3.89 -6.63
CA TRP A 257 -17.46 -2.69 -6.67
C TRP A 257 -18.26 -1.39 -6.77
N ALA A 258 -17.90 -0.38 -5.98
CA ALA A 258 -18.54 0.94 -6.00
C ALA A 258 -18.36 1.67 -7.34
N GLU A 259 -17.19 1.52 -7.98
CA GLU A 259 -16.97 1.79 -9.40
C GLU A 259 -16.46 0.51 -10.06
N GLN A 260 -17.13 0.05 -11.12
CA GLN A 260 -16.79 -1.23 -11.76
C GLN A 260 -15.45 -1.12 -12.49
N PRO A 261 -14.46 -2.01 -12.22
CA PRO A 261 -13.19 -1.99 -12.91
C PRO A 261 -13.36 -2.20 -14.42
N GLU A 262 -12.57 -1.51 -15.24
CA GLU A 262 -12.68 -1.62 -16.71
C GLU A 262 -11.31 -1.68 -17.39
N LEU A 263 -11.19 -2.56 -18.38
CA LEU A 263 -10.23 -2.45 -19.45
C LEU A 263 -10.86 -1.63 -20.58
N ARG A 264 -10.29 -0.46 -20.86
CA ARG A 264 -10.75 0.54 -21.82
C ARG A 264 -9.75 0.59 -22.97
N ILE A 265 -10.21 0.49 -24.22
CA ILE A 265 -9.32 0.49 -25.40
C ILE A 265 -9.89 1.40 -26.49
N TRP A 266 -9.13 2.40 -26.92
CA TRP A 266 -9.49 3.18 -28.11
C TRP A 266 -9.09 2.43 -29.38
N ILE A 267 -10.05 1.95 -30.14
CA ILE A 267 -9.84 1.11 -31.34
C ILE A 267 -10.24 1.86 -32.62
N GLN A 268 -9.40 1.73 -33.66
CA GLN A 268 -9.71 2.07 -35.05
C GLN A 268 -9.22 0.94 -35.97
N ASP A 269 -10.03 -0.11 -36.09
CA ASP A 269 -9.70 -1.34 -36.83
C ASP A 269 -9.85 -1.22 -38.36
N LYS A 270 -10.43 -0.11 -38.85
CA LYS A 270 -10.62 0.17 -40.29
C LYS A 270 -10.28 1.63 -40.59
N PRO A 271 -9.62 1.95 -41.72
CA PRO A 271 -9.22 3.31 -42.06
C PRO A 271 -10.37 4.33 -42.04
N ASP A 272 -11.51 3.98 -42.63
CA ASP A 272 -12.67 4.87 -42.77
C ASP A 272 -13.58 4.93 -41.52
N GLN A 273 -13.29 4.14 -40.50
CA GLN A 273 -14.06 4.09 -39.25
C GLN A 273 -13.51 5.12 -38.26
N LYS A 274 -14.41 5.80 -37.51
CA LYS A 274 -13.98 6.66 -36.40
C LYS A 274 -13.51 5.81 -35.22
N ALA A 275 -12.48 6.30 -34.51
CA ALA A 275 -12.04 5.73 -33.26
C ALA A 275 -13.20 5.58 -32.26
N TYR A 276 -13.35 4.41 -31.66
CA TYR A 276 -14.36 4.11 -30.67
C TYR A 276 -13.72 3.53 -29.40
N LEU A 277 -14.41 3.68 -28.27
CA LEU A 277 -13.96 3.14 -26.99
C LEU A 277 -14.61 1.77 -26.75
N ASP A 278 -13.79 0.73 -26.80
CA ASP A 278 -14.12 -0.62 -26.37
C ASP A 278 -13.94 -0.72 -24.85
N ILE A 279 -14.87 -1.37 -24.15
CA ILE A 279 -14.91 -1.41 -22.68
C ILE A 279 -15.25 -2.83 -22.22
N SER A 280 -14.33 -3.44 -21.47
CA SER A 280 -14.49 -4.78 -20.88
C SER A 280 -14.48 -4.71 -19.36
N LYS A 281 -15.41 -5.41 -18.73
CA LYS A 281 -15.63 -5.46 -17.26
C LYS A 281 -15.11 -6.79 -16.70
N PRO A 282 -15.09 -7.03 -15.37
CA PRO A 282 -14.44 -8.23 -14.83
C PRO A 282 -15.07 -9.56 -15.29
N ASP A 283 -16.34 -9.54 -15.73
CA ASP A 283 -17.06 -10.67 -16.33
C ASP A 283 -16.69 -10.96 -17.80
N THR A 284 -16.03 -10.02 -18.47
CA THR A 284 -15.83 -9.97 -19.92
C THR A 284 -14.36 -9.78 -20.32
N VAL A 285 -13.52 -9.22 -19.44
CA VAL A 285 -12.11 -8.88 -19.68
C VAL A 285 -11.27 -10.07 -20.18
N ASN A 286 -11.54 -11.28 -19.72
CA ASN A 286 -10.80 -12.48 -20.15
C ASN A 286 -10.93 -12.76 -21.67
N LYS A 287 -12.05 -12.39 -22.30
CA LYS A 287 -12.21 -12.49 -23.76
C LYS A 287 -11.35 -11.48 -24.50
N THR A 288 -11.23 -10.28 -23.95
CA THR A 288 -10.42 -9.19 -24.49
C THR A 288 -8.92 -9.45 -24.30
N LEU A 289 -8.54 -10.12 -23.21
CA LEU A 289 -7.19 -10.65 -23.00
C LEU A 289 -6.89 -11.79 -23.98
N ALA A 290 -7.82 -12.72 -24.21
CA ALA A 290 -7.68 -13.75 -25.25
C ALA A 290 -7.50 -13.15 -26.66
N ASP A 291 -8.36 -12.20 -27.05
CA ASP A 291 -8.23 -11.45 -28.31
C ASP A 291 -6.88 -10.74 -28.47
N ALA A 292 -6.31 -10.23 -27.38
CA ALA A 292 -5.05 -9.49 -27.35
C ALA A 292 -3.82 -10.41 -27.40
N LEU A 293 -3.84 -11.52 -26.65
CA LEU A 293 -2.73 -12.47 -26.59
C LEU A 293 -2.79 -13.59 -27.64
N ARG A 294 -3.84 -13.67 -28.47
CA ARG A 294 -4.03 -14.75 -29.46
C ARG A 294 -2.80 -15.04 -30.35
N ASP A 295 -2.03 -14.00 -30.71
CA ASP A 295 -0.83 -14.06 -31.57
C ASP A 295 0.47 -13.88 -30.76
N ASN A 296 0.40 -13.89 -29.42
CA ASN A 296 1.54 -13.69 -28.52
C ASN A 296 2.50 -14.90 -28.53
N THR A 297 3.80 -14.61 -28.43
CA THR A 297 4.86 -15.63 -28.51
C THR A 297 5.98 -15.39 -27.50
N MET A 298 6.66 -16.48 -27.15
CA MET A 298 7.91 -16.49 -26.38
C MET A 298 9.03 -17.03 -27.26
N ASP A 299 10.18 -16.36 -27.20
CA ASP A 299 11.39 -16.74 -27.93
C ASP A 299 12.32 -17.48 -26.97
N LEU A 300 12.43 -18.79 -27.14
CA LEU A 300 13.27 -19.67 -26.33
C LEU A 300 14.42 -20.17 -27.20
N ASP A 301 15.63 -19.66 -26.97
CA ASP A 301 16.85 -19.98 -27.70
C ASP A 301 16.73 -19.87 -29.25
N GLY A 302 15.86 -18.97 -29.74
CA GLY A 302 15.58 -18.74 -31.16
C GLY A 302 14.31 -19.44 -31.69
N GLU A 303 13.67 -20.32 -30.91
CA GLU A 303 12.39 -20.92 -31.25
C GLU A 303 11.21 -20.09 -30.72
N LYS A 304 10.28 -19.72 -31.62
CA LYS A 304 9.07 -18.98 -31.24
C LYS A 304 7.93 -19.92 -30.85
N MET A 305 7.75 -20.10 -29.55
CA MET A 305 6.62 -20.84 -28.99
C MET A 305 5.38 -19.94 -28.80
N PRO A 306 4.16 -20.41 -29.11
CA PRO A 306 2.92 -19.71 -28.78
C PRO A 306 2.73 -19.55 -27.27
N LEU A 307 2.35 -18.35 -26.83
CA LEU A 307 2.04 -18.00 -25.45
C LEU A 307 0.71 -17.21 -25.35
N PRO A 308 -0.44 -17.81 -25.75
CA PRO A 308 -1.74 -17.17 -25.68
C PRO A 308 -2.23 -17.02 -24.23
N PHE A 309 -3.31 -16.25 -24.04
CA PHE A 309 -4.02 -16.18 -22.75
C PHE A 309 -4.51 -17.57 -22.34
N ASN A 310 -4.24 -17.97 -21.09
CA ASN A 310 -4.53 -19.32 -20.62
C ASN A 310 -5.92 -19.37 -19.98
N GLU A 311 -6.94 -19.70 -20.79
CA GLU A 311 -8.34 -19.78 -20.34
C GLU A 311 -8.56 -20.77 -19.18
N LEU A 312 -7.79 -21.85 -19.11
CA LEU A 312 -7.86 -22.82 -18.00
C LEU A 312 -7.43 -22.20 -16.66
N LEU A 313 -6.46 -21.28 -16.68
CA LEU A 313 -6.06 -20.51 -15.49
C LEU A 313 -7.15 -19.52 -15.08
N ALA A 314 -7.83 -18.90 -16.03
CA ALA A 314 -8.96 -18.01 -15.77
C ALA A 314 -10.15 -18.74 -15.13
N GLU A 315 -10.50 -19.94 -15.64
CA GLU A 315 -11.54 -20.79 -15.04
C GLU A 315 -11.14 -21.28 -13.64
N HIS A 316 -9.91 -21.79 -13.48
CA HIS A 316 -9.36 -22.23 -12.19
C HIS A 316 -9.40 -21.12 -11.14
N ALA A 317 -9.02 -19.90 -11.53
CA ALA A 317 -9.01 -18.72 -10.69
C ALA A 317 -10.41 -18.22 -10.33
N GLN A 318 -11.39 -18.33 -11.23
CA GLN A 318 -12.78 -17.99 -10.91
C GLN A 318 -13.39 -19.01 -9.92
N ALA A 319 -13.02 -20.29 -10.02
CA ALA A 319 -13.38 -21.31 -9.04
C ALA A 319 -12.72 -21.03 -7.66
N THR A 320 -11.45 -20.59 -7.64
CA THR A 320 -10.78 -20.16 -6.40
C THR A 320 -11.52 -19.00 -5.73
N LYS A 321 -11.88 -17.95 -6.49
CA LYS A 321 -12.62 -16.80 -5.94
C LYS A 321 -13.99 -17.19 -5.36
N VAL A 322 -14.74 -18.06 -6.03
CA VAL A 322 -16.02 -18.59 -5.50
C VAL A 322 -15.83 -19.33 -4.17
N ALA A 323 -14.74 -20.09 -4.01
CA ALA A 323 -14.42 -20.76 -2.76
C ALA A 323 -13.98 -19.78 -1.65
N TRP A 324 -13.31 -18.68 -1.99
CA TRP A 324 -12.99 -17.59 -1.06
C TRP A 324 -14.21 -16.75 -0.65
N ASP A 325 -15.18 -16.53 -1.54
CA ASP A 325 -16.44 -15.85 -1.23
C ASP A 325 -17.28 -16.61 -0.19
N ALA A 326 -17.10 -17.94 -0.11
CA ALA A 326 -17.77 -18.84 0.85
C ALA A 326 -16.92 -19.16 2.12
N ALA A 327 -15.82 -18.44 2.35
CA ALA A 327 -14.91 -18.73 3.46
C ALA A 327 -15.43 -18.17 4.81
N GLU A 328 -15.64 -19.04 5.80
CA GLU A 328 -16.04 -18.63 7.16
C GLU A 328 -14.95 -18.90 8.20
N LEU A 329 -14.66 -17.92 9.05
CA LEU A 329 -13.75 -18.10 10.20
C LEU A 329 -14.39 -18.96 11.30
N PRO A 330 -13.60 -19.70 12.10
CA PRO A 330 -14.12 -20.44 13.26
C PRO A 330 -14.74 -19.51 14.32
N PRO A 331 -15.77 -19.93 15.07
CA PRO A 331 -16.38 -19.12 16.12
C PRO A 331 -15.37 -18.63 17.16
N GLY A 332 -15.29 -17.30 17.36
CA GLY A 332 -14.37 -16.68 18.31
C GLY A 332 -12.91 -16.54 17.84
N PHE A 333 -12.58 -16.95 16.61
CA PHE A 333 -11.27 -16.72 16.02
C PHE A 333 -10.99 -15.22 15.83
N LEU A 334 -9.74 -14.78 16.09
CA LEU A 334 -9.35 -13.38 15.96
C LEU A 334 -8.61 -13.15 14.64
N PHE A 335 -9.26 -12.41 13.74
CA PHE A 335 -8.71 -11.97 12.46
C PHE A 335 -8.62 -10.45 12.43
N TYR A 336 -7.47 -9.92 12.00
CA TYR A 336 -7.17 -8.50 11.89
C TYR A 336 -6.85 -8.20 10.42
N ASN A 337 -7.48 -7.18 9.84
CA ASN A 337 -7.22 -6.76 8.46
C ASN A 337 -6.68 -5.34 8.44
N VAL A 338 -5.48 -5.17 7.88
CA VAL A 338 -4.80 -3.87 7.72
C VAL A 338 -4.58 -3.62 6.24
N PHE A 339 -4.89 -2.41 5.76
CA PHE A 339 -4.78 -2.06 4.35
C PHE A 339 -4.21 -0.65 4.18
N GLY A 340 -3.48 -0.43 3.07
CA GLY A 340 -2.96 0.89 2.77
C GLY A 340 -4.03 1.84 2.21
N THR A 341 -3.88 3.13 2.48
CA THR A 341 -4.72 4.22 1.98
C THR A 341 -3.87 5.40 1.51
N SER A 342 -4.52 6.46 1.01
CA SER A 342 -3.87 7.72 0.61
C SER A 342 -2.95 7.65 -0.62
N TYR A 343 -2.92 6.54 -1.37
CA TYR A 343 -2.22 6.43 -2.65
C TYR A 343 -3.20 6.23 -3.83
N ASP A 344 -2.92 6.92 -4.94
CA ASP A 344 -3.59 6.73 -6.23
C ASP A 344 -3.31 5.31 -6.75
N THR A 345 -4.37 4.51 -6.87
CA THR A 345 -4.27 3.07 -7.12
C THR A 345 -5.05 2.63 -8.37
N PRO A 346 -4.43 1.91 -9.34
CA PRO A 346 -5.08 1.57 -10.62
C PRO A 346 -6.37 0.73 -10.49
N LEU A 347 -7.51 1.35 -10.82
CA LEU A 347 -8.80 0.67 -10.96
C LEU A 347 -9.10 0.28 -12.42
N HIS A 348 -8.79 1.16 -13.37
CA HIS A 348 -9.02 0.94 -14.80
C HIS A 348 -7.72 1.06 -15.59
N CYS A 349 -7.58 0.27 -16.66
CA CYS A 349 -6.53 0.45 -17.68
C CYS A 349 -7.13 1.07 -18.93
N THR A 350 -6.50 2.11 -19.48
CA THR A 350 -6.88 2.70 -20.77
C THR A 350 -5.72 2.62 -21.75
N TYR A 351 -5.94 2.01 -22.92
CA TYR A 351 -4.94 1.91 -23.99
C TYR A 351 -5.36 2.73 -25.22
N GLY A 352 -4.39 3.43 -25.80
CA GLY A 352 -4.62 4.41 -26.86
C GLY A 352 -5.43 5.63 -26.39
N THR A 353 -5.72 6.54 -27.32
CA THR A 353 -6.60 7.70 -27.09
C THR A 353 -7.53 7.88 -28.29
N GLN A 354 -8.53 8.78 -28.18
CA GLN A 354 -9.40 9.10 -29.31
C GLN A 354 -8.64 9.69 -30.53
N SER A 355 -7.48 10.32 -30.31
CA SER A 355 -6.62 10.86 -31.38
C SER A 355 -5.47 9.92 -31.78
N ALA A 356 -5.14 8.94 -30.96
CA ALA A 356 -4.15 7.88 -31.23
C ALA A 356 -4.70 6.51 -30.79
N PRO A 357 -5.69 5.96 -31.51
CA PRO A 357 -6.25 4.64 -31.23
C PRO A 357 -5.31 3.51 -31.68
N VAL A 358 -5.44 2.33 -31.07
CA VAL A 358 -4.83 1.10 -31.58
C VAL A 358 -5.65 0.56 -32.76
N LYS A 359 -4.99 -0.08 -33.72
CA LYS A 359 -5.61 -0.71 -34.90
C LYS A 359 -6.07 -2.13 -34.62
N SER A 360 -5.50 -2.77 -33.59
CA SER A 360 -5.89 -4.12 -33.16
C SER A 360 -5.64 -4.33 -31.68
N ARG A 361 -6.37 -5.29 -31.05
CA ARG A 361 -6.13 -5.69 -29.66
C ARG A 361 -4.74 -6.33 -29.44
N THR A 362 -4.07 -6.76 -30.50
CA THR A 362 -2.70 -7.28 -30.46
C THR A 362 -1.62 -6.19 -30.32
N GLU A 363 -1.91 -4.92 -30.68
CA GLU A 363 -0.97 -3.81 -30.45
C GLU A 363 -0.87 -3.40 -28.96
N LEU A 364 -1.81 -3.86 -28.12
CA LEU A 364 -1.82 -3.60 -26.68
C LEU A 364 -0.55 -4.08 -25.97
N LEU A 365 0.01 -5.21 -26.41
CA LEU A 365 1.15 -5.88 -25.77
C LEU A 365 2.43 -5.03 -25.75
N HIS A 366 2.47 -3.98 -26.58
CA HIS A 366 3.60 -3.06 -26.73
C HIS A 366 3.18 -1.58 -26.57
N THR A 367 2.03 -1.32 -25.93
CA THR A 367 1.48 0.01 -25.67
C THR A 367 1.46 0.29 -24.16
N GLU A 368 1.79 1.51 -23.73
CA GLU A 368 1.69 1.87 -22.30
C GLU A 368 0.23 2.13 -21.86
N ALA A 369 -0.14 1.58 -20.70
CA ALA A 369 -1.45 1.78 -20.09
C ALA A 369 -1.55 3.15 -19.38
N GLN A 370 -2.64 3.87 -19.62
CA GLN A 370 -3.05 5.03 -18.82
C GLN A 370 -4.05 4.58 -17.75
N TYR A 371 -3.66 4.70 -16.47
CA TYR A 371 -4.53 4.29 -15.36
C TYR A 371 -5.56 5.36 -15.01
N SER A 372 -6.77 4.91 -14.63
CA SER A 372 -7.71 5.71 -13.83
C SER A 372 -7.74 5.13 -12.42
N ASN A 373 -7.54 5.99 -11.43
CA ASN A 373 -7.14 5.60 -10.08
C ASN A 373 -8.23 5.85 -9.03
N VAL A 374 -8.21 5.04 -7.97
CA VAL A 374 -8.99 5.25 -6.73
C VAL A 374 -8.07 5.17 -5.50
N GLU A 375 -8.61 5.44 -4.31
CA GLU A 375 -7.84 5.29 -3.07
C GLU A 375 -7.45 3.82 -2.81
N GLY A 376 -6.18 3.62 -2.47
CA GLY A 376 -5.59 2.36 -2.04
C GLY A 376 -4.15 2.58 -1.60
N ASP A 377 -3.32 1.56 -1.82
CA ASP A 377 -1.89 1.52 -1.45
C ASP A 377 -0.93 1.67 -2.66
N GLY A 378 -1.46 2.03 -3.83
CA GLY A 378 -0.74 2.11 -5.11
C GLY A 378 -0.79 0.83 -5.94
N THR A 379 -1.14 -0.31 -5.34
CA THR A 379 -1.31 -1.61 -6.03
C THR A 379 -2.73 -2.16 -5.89
N VAL A 380 -3.28 -2.13 -4.67
CA VAL A 380 -4.56 -2.72 -4.28
C VAL A 380 -5.55 -1.62 -3.88
N PRO A 381 -6.70 -1.48 -4.56
CA PRO A 381 -7.75 -0.55 -4.15
C PRO A 381 -8.21 -0.83 -2.72
N ALA A 382 -8.37 0.21 -1.90
CA ALA A 382 -8.74 0.04 -0.49
C ALA A 382 -10.09 -0.69 -0.34
N GLU A 383 -11.01 -0.54 -1.29
CA GLU A 383 -12.26 -1.32 -1.36
C GLU A 383 -12.00 -2.83 -1.42
N SER A 384 -11.12 -3.28 -2.31
CA SER A 384 -10.72 -4.70 -2.44
C SER A 384 -10.08 -5.22 -1.16
N ALA A 385 -9.17 -4.45 -0.55
CA ALA A 385 -8.49 -4.85 0.68
C ALA A 385 -9.42 -4.90 1.90
N LYS A 386 -10.45 -4.05 1.96
CA LYS A 386 -11.50 -4.11 2.99
C LYS A 386 -12.49 -5.26 2.80
N ALA A 387 -12.71 -5.70 1.56
CA ALA A 387 -13.75 -6.67 1.18
C ALA A 387 -13.33 -8.14 1.39
N ASP A 388 -12.76 -8.45 2.56
CA ASP A 388 -12.24 -9.78 2.89
C ASP A 388 -13.30 -10.89 3.02
N GLY A 389 -14.56 -10.53 3.28
CA GLY A 389 -15.70 -11.45 3.43
C GLY A 389 -15.77 -12.17 4.79
N LEU A 390 -14.85 -11.88 5.71
CA LEU A 390 -14.68 -12.57 6.98
C LEU A 390 -15.19 -11.73 8.17
N ARG A 391 -15.38 -12.40 9.31
CA ARG A 391 -15.67 -11.72 10.60
C ARG A 391 -14.39 -11.19 11.24
N ALA A 392 -13.80 -10.15 10.65
CA ALA A 392 -12.67 -9.43 11.24
C ALA A 392 -13.03 -8.83 12.60
N TYR A 393 -12.06 -8.84 13.52
CA TYR A 393 -12.10 -8.15 14.80
C TYR A 393 -12.00 -6.62 14.61
N CYS A 394 -11.15 -6.19 13.68
CA CYS A 394 -11.09 -4.81 13.17
C CYS A 394 -10.60 -4.78 11.72
N ARG A 395 -10.94 -3.70 11.01
CA ARG A 395 -10.39 -3.32 9.70
C ARG A 395 -9.75 -1.95 9.84
N ILE A 396 -8.48 -1.82 9.46
CA ILE A 396 -7.67 -0.64 9.75
C ILE A 396 -6.97 -0.14 8.49
N GLY A 397 -7.27 1.11 8.12
CA GLY A 397 -6.55 1.82 7.07
C GLY A 397 -5.32 2.54 7.63
N ILE A 398 -4.16 2.39 6.98
CA ILE A 398 -2.94 3.16 7.28
C ILE A 398 -2.51 3.90 5.99
N PRO A 399 -2.22 5.22 6.03
CA PRO A 399 -1.62 5.92 4.89
C PRO A 399 -0.26 5.32 4.51
N GLY A 400 -0.18 4.56 3.42
CA GLY A 400 1.02 3.77 3.13
C GLY A 400 1.01 3.12 1.74
N GLU A 401 2.20 3.01 1.14
CA GLU A 401 2.41 2.27 -0.12
C GLU A 401 2.39 0.76 0.15
N HIS A 402 1.97 -0.02 -0.85
CA HIS A 402 1.74 -1.46 -0.78
C HIS A 402 2.85 -2.24 -0.08
N ARG A 403 4.13 -1.99 -0.38
CA ARG A 403 5.26 -2.58 0.37
C ARG A 403 5.69 -1.76 1.57
N GLY A 404 5.68 -0.44 1.47
CA GLY A 404 6.09 0.50 2.52
C GLY A 404 5.36 0.31 3.85
N ILE A 405 4.11 -0.18 3.82
CA ILE A 405 3.34 -0.51 5.03
C ILE A 405 3.98 -1.58 5.93
N LEU A 406 4.90 -2.42 5.42
CA LEU A 406 5.67 -3.38 6.23
C LEU A 406 6.78 -2.71 7.07
N ASN A 407 7.14 -1.47 6.71
CA ASN A 407 8.20 -0.67 7.32
C ASN A 407 7.64 0.55 8.09
N ASP A 408 6.31 0.65 8.24
CA ASP A 408 5.66 1.78 8.89
C ASP A 408 5.58 1.57 10.43
N PRO A 409 6.04 2.51 11.27
CA PRO A 409 6.03 2.34 12.73
C PRO A 409 4.66 2.04 13.37
N HIS A 410 3.54 2.43 12.74
CA HIS A 410 2.20 2.11 13.24
C HIS A 410 1.87 0.61 13.07
N ILE A 411 2.38 -0.07 12.02
CA ILE A 411 2.18 -1.52 11.87
C ILE A 411 2.85 -2.28 13.01
N TYR A 412 3.98 -1.79 13.51
CA TYR A 412 4.74 -2.42 14.59
C TYR A 412 3.98 -2.30 15.92
N ARG A 413 3.44 -1.13 16.27
CA ARG A 413 2.55 -0.94 17.43
C ARG A 413 1.32 -1.84 17.36
N MET A 414 0.67 -1.87 16.21
CA MET A 414 -0.51 -2.71 15.97
C MET A 414 -0.19 -4.20 16.09
N LEU A 415 0.93 -4.67 15.53
CA LEU A 415 1.36 -6.06 15.66
C LEU A 415 1.72 -6.42 17.11
N HIS A 416 2.46 -5.57 17.83
CA HIS A 416 2.76 -5.74 19.25
C HIS A 416 1.47 -5.96 20.07
N HIS A 417 0.46 -5.10 19.83
CA HIS A 417 -0.86 -5.20 20.44
C HIS A 417 -1.65 -6.46 20.03
N PHE A 418 -1.73 -6.81 18.74
CA PHE A 418 -2.52 -7.95 18.25
C PHE A 418 -1.91 -9.32 18.62
N LEU A 419 -0.58 -9.41 18.65
CA LEU A 419 0.14 -10.58 19.13
C LEU A 419 0.06 -10.70 20.66
N ARG A 420 -0.14 -9.57 21.36
CA ARG A 420 -0.13 -9.40 22.82
C ARG A 420 1.24 -9.71 23.41
N VAL A 421 2.23 -9.00 22.90
CA VAL A 421 3.60 -9.09 23.40
C VAL A 421 3.75 -8.24 24.67
N GLY A 422 4.46 -8.74 25.67
CA GLY A 422 4.86 -7.95 26.84
C GLY A 422 3.72 -7.34 27.67
N GLU A 423 3.93 -6.10 28.08
CA GLU A 423 2.92 -5.23 28.67
C GLU A 423 2.33 -4.32 27.58
N PHE A 424 1.13 -3.79 27.79
CA PHE A 424 0.46 -2.91 26.83
C PHE A 424 1.31 -1.68 26.49
N ASP A 425 1.59 -1.44 25.21
CA ASP A 425 2.29 -0.24 24.73
C ASP A 425 1.48 1.02 25.10
N PRO A 426 1.99 1.89 26.00
CA PRO A 426 1.26 3.09 26.43
C PRO A 426 1.14 4.15 25.32
N ASP A 427 1.93 4.05 24.25
CA ASP A 427 1.87 4.97 23.11
C ASP A 427 0.96 4.45 21.97
N TYR A 428 0.30 3.30 22.15
CA TYR A 428 -0.70 2.76 21.22
C TYR A 428 -2.12 3.30 21.52
N ASP A 429 -2.67 4.07 20.59
CA ASP A 429 -4.04 4.58 20.62
C ASP A 429 -4.86 3.97 19.47
N PRO A 430 -5.83 3.07 19.75
CA PRO A 430 -6.65 2.42 18.72
C PRO A 430 -7.66 3.35 18.02
N VAL A 431 -7.61 4.66 18.26
CA VAL A 431 -8.37 5.70 17.55
C VAL A 431 -7.46 6.57 16.66
N THR A 432 -6.15 6.66 16.93
CA THR A 432 -5.20 7.42 16.09
C THR A 432 -4.24 6.56 15.29
N ASP A 433 -3.74 5.46 15.84
CA ASP A 433 -2.93 4.47 15.10
C ASP A 433 -3.80 3.62 14.15
N ALA A 434 -5.14 3.71 14.28
CA ALA A 434 -6.08 2.92 13.51
C ALA A 434 -7.24 3.75 12.94
N VAL A 435 -7.33 3.85 11.61
CA VAL A 435 -8.60 4.20 10.94
C VAL A 435 -9.53 3.00 11.03
N LEU A 436 -10.20 2.85 12.19
CA LEU A 436 -11.21 1.83 12.45
C LEU A 436 -12.37 1.97 11.46
N VAL A 437 -12.39 1.12 10.44
CA VAL A 437 -13.52 1.01 9.52
C VAL A 437 -14.58 0.12 10.18
N PRO A 438 -15.79 0.67 10.47
CA PRO A 438 -16.84 -0.10 11.16
C PRO A 438 -17.38 -1.24 10.28
N PRO A 439 -18.17 -2.18 10.83
CA PRO A 439 -18.76 -3.27 10.07
C PRO A 439 -19.58 -2.78 8.87
N ALA A 440 -19.66 -3.58 7.80
CA ALA A 440 -20.33 -3.17 6.55
C ALA A 440 -21.78 -2.68 6.76
N GLU A 441 -22.56 -3.35 7.61
CA GLU A 441 -23.92 -2.92 7.96
C GLU A 441 -23.98 -1.53 8.63
N GLU A 442 -22.91 -1.10 9.28
CA GLU A 442 -22.81 0.20 9.97
C GLU A 442 -22.32 1.28 9.00
N ILE A 443 -21.41 0.94 8.08
CA ILE A 443 -21.08 1.76 6.90
C ILE A 443 -22.34 2.02 6.07
N GLU A 444 -23.18 1.01 5.79
CA GLU A 444 -24.43 1.19 5.04
C GLU A 444 -25.40 2.13 5.76
N LYS A 445 -25.52 2.04 7.10
CA LYS A 445 -26.33 2.95 7.92
C LYS A 445 -25.78 4.38 7.88
N GLU A 446 -24.45 4.57 7.92
CA GLU A 446 -23.80 5.87 7.77
C GLU A 446 -23.96 6.45 6.35
N ILE A 447 -23.79 5.65 5.29
CA ILE A 447 -24.02 6.07 3.91
C ILE A 447 -25.50 6.46 3.69
N ALA A 448 -26.45 5.73 4.28
CA ALA A 448 -27.87 6.09 4.23
C ALA A 448 -28.15 7.43 4.95
N ARG A 449 -27.57 7.64 6.15
CA ARG A 449 -27.62 8.92 6.89
C ARG A 449 -27.02 10.07 6.07
N ALA A 450 -25.82 9.89 5.51
CA ALA A 450 -25.13 10.89 4.72
C ALA A 450 -25.88 11.26 3.44
N ARG A 451 -26.43 10.28 2.72
CA ARG A 451 -27.30 10.50 1.55
C ARG A 451 -28.56 11.27 1.92
N SER A 452 -29.18 10.96 3.06
CA SER A 452 -30.35 11.69 3.58
C SER A 452 -30.00 13.16 3.91
N ALA A 453 -28.92 13.39 4.65
CA ALA A 453 -28.45 14.74 5.00
C ALA A 453 -28.06 15.58 3.77
N ALA A 454 -27.44 14.97 2.76
CA ALA A 454 -27.14 15.62 1.49
C ALA A 454 -28.42 16.01 0.72
N ALA A 455 -29.43 15.14 0.69
CA ALA A 455 -30.73 15.43 0.08
C ALA A 455 -31.48 16.56 0.81
N GLN A 456 -31.48 16.54 2.15
CA GLN A 456 -32.03 17.61 2.98
C GLN A 456 -31.34 18.96 2.71
N LYS A 457 -29.99 18.98 2.67
CA LYS A 457 -29.21 20.20 2.39
C LYS A 457 -29.46 20.73 0.98
N LYS A 458 -29.58 19.86 -0.02
CA LYS A 458 -29.97 20.27 -1.39
C LYS A 458 -31.34 20.92 -1.42
N ARG A 459 -32.33 20.31 -0.75
CA ARG A 459 -33.72 20.80 -0.70
C ARG A 459 -33.85 22.14 0.06
N LEU A 460 -33.05 22.34 1.11
CA LEU A 460 -32.99 23.62 1.82
C LEU A 460 -32.45 24.73 0.90
N ALA A 461 -31.36 24.48 0.18
CA ALA A 461 -30.81 25.40 -0.82
C ALA A 461 -31.68 25.56 -2.08
N GLU A 462 -32.77 24.80 -2.21
CA GLU A 462 -33.79 24.95 -3.26
C GLU A 462 -34.90 25.90 -2.76
N LEU A 463 -35.43 25.64 -1.55
CA LEU A 463 -36.32 26.54 -0.82
C LEU A 463 -35.74 27.95 -0.61
N GLU A 464 -34.44 28.08 -0.29
CA GLU A 464 -33.77 29.38 -0.17
C GLU A 464 -33.82 30.17 -1.48
N ARG A 465 -33.70 29.51 -2.64
CA ARG A 465 -33.81 30.13 -3.96
C ARG A 465 -35.26 30.43 -4.36
N GLU A 466 -36.22 29.58 -3.98
CA GLU A 466 -37.66 29.88 -4.15
C GLU A 466 -38.06 31.13 -3.35
N VAL A 467 -37.59 31.27 -2.11
CA VAL A 467 -37.83 32.45 -1.26
C VAL A 467 -37.20 33.71 -1.84
N VAL A 468 -35.93 33.65 -2.27
CA VAL A 468 -35.27 34.79 -2.95
C VAL A 468 -36.01 35.19 -4.23
N ALA A 469 -36.37 34.23 -5.09
CA ALA A 469 -37.13 34.52 -6.30
C ALA A 469 -38.53 35.09 -6.02
N SER A 470 -39.14 34.78 -4.88
CA SER A 470 -40.42 35.39 -4.45
C SER A 470 -40.25 36.82 -3.94
N ILE A 471 -39.11 37.14 -3.34
CA ILE A 471 -38.74 38.52 -2.99
C ILE A 471 -38.51 39.34 -4.27
N GLU A 472 -37.77 38.80 -5.24
CA GLU A 472 -37.44 39.48 -6.50
C GLU A 472 -38.66 39.75 -7.40
N ARG A 473 -39.72 38.95 -7.30
CA ARG A 473 -40.99 39.20 -8.00
C ARG A 473 -41.88 40.26 -7.34
N GLY A 474 -41.62 40.60 -6.07
CA GLY A 474 -42.45 41.51 -5.30
C GLY A 474 -43.81 40.92 -4.92
N ASP A 475 -43.88 39.61 -4.65
CA ASP A 475 -45.11 38.87 -4.30
C ASP A 475 -45.64 39.20 -2.87
N PHE A 476 -45.65 40.48 -2.46
CA PHE A 476 -45.99 40.94 -1.11
C PHE A 476 -47.11 41.99 -1.12
N GLU A 477 -48.25 41.66 -0.52
CA GLU A 477 -49.24 42.66 -0.11
C GLU A 477 -48.88 43.23 1.29
N GLU A 478 -48.90 44.55 1.45
CA GLU A 478 -48.55 45.24 2.70
C GLU A 478 -49.68 45.17 3.75
N GLU A 479 -49.91 44.00 4.35
CA GLU A 479 -50.68 43.95 5.60
C GLU A 479 -49.85 44.37 6.82
N ASN A 480 -50.04 45.63 7.23
CA ASN A 480 -49.81 46.16 8.58
C ASN A 480 -48.38 46.06 9.17
N GLY A 481 -47.42 46.76 8.54
CA GLY A 481 -46.35 47.47 9.27
C GLY A 481 -45.43 46.64 10.18
N GLY A 482 -45.25 45.35 9.91
CA GLY A 482 -44.36 44.46 10.65
C GLY A 482 -42.93 44.45 10.08
N ASP A 483 -41.93 44.38 10.94
CA ASP A 483 -40.52 44.24 10.55
C ASP A 483 -40.31 43.00 9.65
N LEU A 484 -39.73 43.21 8.47
CA LEU A 484 -39.45 42.20 7.46
C LEU A 484 -38.65 41.01 8.02
N VAL A 485 -37.78 41.26 9.00
CA VAL A 485 -36.97 40.23 9.69
C VAL A 485 -37.87 39.26 10.49
N VAL A 486 -38.98 39.74 11.05
CA VAL A 486 -39.93 38.92 11.81
C VAL A 486 -40.74 38.02 10.87
N HIS A 487 -41.18 38.54 9.71
CA HIS A 487 -41.82 37.70 8.69
C HIS A 487 -40.85 36.63 8.16
N PHE A 488 -39.61 37.01 7.87
CA PHE A 488 -38.57 36.10 7.38
C PHE A 488 -38.29 34.96 8.38
N ARG A 489 -38.10 35.28 9.67
CA ARG A 489 -37.89 34.26 10.71
C ARG A 489 -39.08 33.29 10.80
N ARG A 490 -40.32 33.79 10.83
CA ARG A 490 -41.52 32.95 10.85
C ARG A 490 -41.58 31.98 9.66
N LYS A 491 -41.31 32.46 8.44
CA LYS A 491 -41.29 31.61 7.23
C LYS A 491 -40.21 30.52 7.28
N LEU A 492 -39.03 30.85 7.81
CA LEU A 492 -37.94 29.90 7.95
C LEU A 492 -38.26 28.80 8.98
N ASP A 493 -38.93 29.16 10.07
CA ASP A 493 -39.31 28.22 11.12
C ASP A 493 -40.54 27.37 10.72
N GLU A 494 -41.54 27.94 10.02
CA GLU A 494 -42.62 27.18 9.35
C GLU A 494 -42.08 26.13 8.36
N ALA A 495 -40.97 26.41 7.68
CA ALA A 495 -40.31 25.45 6.80
C ALA A 495 -39.60 24.34 7.57
N ARG A 496 -38.94 24.66 8.70
CA ARG A 496 -38.24 23.72 9.59
C ARG A 496 -39.16 22.74 10.29
N GLU A 497 -40.38 23.16 10.65
CA GLU A 497 -41.41 22.28 11.19
C GLU A 497 -41.89 21.28 10.12
N ARG A 498 -42.15 21.76 8.89
CA ARG A 498 -42.56 20.90 7.76
C ARG A 498 -41.50 19.90 7.32
N THR A 499 -40.23 20.13 7.64
CA THR A 499 -39.13 19.16 7.44
C THR A 499 -38.83 18.29 8.66
N GLY A 500 -39.59 18.42 9.76
CA GLY A 500 -39.43 17.61 10.97
C GLY A 500 -38.16 17.93 11.77
N THR A 501 -37.64 19.16 11.66
CA THR A 501 -36.35 19.56 12.25
C THR A 501 -36.43 20.45 13.49
N ALA A 502 -37.64 20.69 14.02
CA ALA A 502 -37.86 21.45 15.25
C ALA A 502 -37.97 20.51 16.46
N GLY A 503 -36.92 20.40 17.30
CA GLY A 503 -36.99 19.47 18.43
C GLY A 503 -35.78 19.22 19.32
N GLU A 504 -34.80 20.13 19.47
CA GLU A 504 -33.79 19.99 20.54
C GLU A 504 -33.22 21.34 21.01
N ASN A 505 -33.12 21.53 22.33
CA ASN A 505 -32.71 22.74 23.07
C ASN A 505 -33.73 23.91 23.07
N GLY A 506 -34.44 24.09 24.20
CA GLY A 506 -35.43 25.18 24.35
C GLY A 506 -36.08 25.34 25.73
N ALA A 507 -35.36 25.07 26.84
CA ALA A 507 -35.96 25.09 28.19
C ALA A 507 -35.76 26.43 28.92
N THR A 508 -36.85 27.21 29.12
CA THR A 508 -36.87 28.31 30.12
C THR A 508 -38.26 28.50 30.75
N VAL A 509 -38.31 29.13 31.93
CA VAL A 509 -39.43 29.06 32.89
C VAL A 509 -40.31 30.32 32.91
N LYS A 510 -41.65 30.14 32.98
CA LYS A 510 -42.73 30.94 33.66
C LYS A 510 -44.08 30.77 32.90
N GLY A 511 -45.25 30.64 33.52
CA GLY A 511 -45.59 30.39 34.93
C GLY A 511 -46.99 30.92 35.34
N GLY A 512 -47.71 30.16 36.19
CA GLY A 512 -48.90 30.63 36.94
C GLY A 512 -50.28 30.16 36.45
N ALA A 513 -51.17 29.81 37.41
CA ALA A 513 -52.60 29.44 37.28
C ALA A 513 -52.93 28.16 36.46
N SER A 514 -53.93 27.33 36.79
CA SER A 514 -54.77 27.17 38.00
C SER A 514 -55.27 25.71 38.11
N GLU A 515 -56.03 25.41 39.17
CA GLU A 515 -57.10 24.38 39.23
C GLU A 515 -56.77 22.87 39.20
N THR A 516 -56.71 22.35 40.44
CA THR A 516 -57.58 21.29 41.00
C THR A 516 -57.30 19.78 40.86
N VAL A 517 -57.24 19.16 42.05
CA VAL A 517 -57.72 17.81 42.43
C VAL A 517 -56.90 16.59 41.98
N GLY A 518 -56.34 15.88 42.97
CA GLY A 518 -55.64 14.60 42.81
C GLY A 518 -54.83 14.21 44.06
N THR A 519 -55.50 13.64 45.07
CA THR A 519 -54.87 12.99 46.24
C THR A 519 -54.03 11.76 45.79
N VAL A 520 -53.09 11.18 46.54
CA VAL A 520 -52.98 10.89 47.99
C VAL A 520 -51.48 10.74 48.38
N ASP A 521 -51.12 10.94 49.66
CA ASP A 521 -49.97 10.48 50.50
C ASP A 521 -48.67 9.85 49.90
N ALA A 522 -47.52 9.76 50.60
CA ALA A 522 -46.86 10.54 51.67
C ALA A 522 -45.52 9.82 52.01
N GLU A 523 -44.45 10.53 52.42
CA GLU A 523 -43.66 10.22 53.63
C GLU A 523 -42.55 11.27 53.92
N LYS A 524 -41.77 11.07 55.00
CA LYS A 524 -41.13 12.14 55.80
C LYS A 524 -39.64 12.40 55.54
N THR A 525 -39.24 13.60 55.99
CA THR A 525 -37.88 14.16 56.03
C THR A 525 -37.16 13.97 57.38
N GLY A 526 -35.86 14.25 57.39
CA GLY A 526 -35.01 14.55 58.56
C GLY A 526 -33.57 14.86 58.11
N GLY A 527 -32.81 15.80 58.69
CA GLY A 527 -33.08 16.73 59.79
C GLY A 527 -31.98 17.83 59.91
N GLU A 528 -31.99 18.60 61.01
CA GLU A 528 -31.09 19.75 61.30
C GLU A 528 -29.76 19.33 61.99
N SER A 529 -28.73 20.14 62.32
CA SER A 529 -28.47 21.61 62.40
C SER A 529 -26.91 21.83 62.28
N GLY A 530 -26.23 22.99 62.43
CA GLY A 530 -26.59 24.40 62.69
C GLY A 530 -25.51 25.17 63.52
N SER A 531 -25.30 26.47 63.26
CA SER A 531 -24.52 27.46 64.07
C SER A 531 -22.97 27.30 64.19
N THR A 532 -22.13 28.25 64.70
CA THR A 532 -21.94 29.72 64.46
C THR A 532 -20.58 30.21 65.03
N SER A 533 -20.10 31.42 64.65
CA SER A 533 -19.07 32.28 65.32
C SER A 533 -17.57 31.89 65.16
N SER A 534 -16.57 32.80 65.24
CA SER A 534 -16.49 34.28 65.06
C SER A 534 -15.01 34.75 64.94
N GLY A 535 -14.76 35.94 64.38
CA GLY A 535 -13.44 36.63 64.43
C GLY A 535 -12.95 37.28 63.11
N GLY A 536 -12.28 38.44 63.20
CA GLY A 536 -11.63 39.20 62.10
C GLY A 536 -10.75 40.32 62.70
N PRO A 537 -10.38 41.41 61.99
CA PRO A 537 -10.47 41.70 60.54
C PRO A 537 -9.16 42.26 59.91
N THR A 538 -9.08 42.37 58.57
CA THR A 538 -8.01 43.10 57.84
C THR A 538 -8.51 43.60 56.45
N PRO A 539 -7.82 44.55 55.78
CA PRO A 539 -8.42 45.39 54.71
C PRO A 539 -8.60 44.71 53.33
N PRO A 540 -9.44 45.28 52.43
CA PRO A 540 -9.87 44.62 51.19
C PRO A 540 -8.83 44.65 50.07
N GLY A 541 -8.42 43.46 49.60
CA GLY A 541 -7.76 43.28 48.30
C GLY A 541 -8.79 42.99 47.20
N SER A 542 -8.68 43.65 46.05
CA SER A 542 -9.64 43.51 44.95
C SER A 542 -9.39 42.24 44.11
N SER A 543 -10.00 41.12 44.49
CA SER A 543 -10.03 39.90 43.66
C SER A 543 -11.12 40.01 42.59
N ALA A 544 -10.72 40.33 41.36
CA ALA A 544 -11.61 40.25 40.19
C ALA A 544 -11.94 38.79 39.90
N VAL A 545 -13.12 38.33 40.31
CA VAL A 545 -13.64 36.98 40.01
C VAL A 545 -13.84 36.86 38.50
N ARG A 546 -12.97 36.09 37.84
CA ARG A 546 -13.18 35.69 36.44
C ARG A 546 -14.29 34.65 36.41
N HIS A 547 -15.44 35.02 35.85
CA HIS A 547 -16.46 34.05 35.49
C HIS A 547 -15.90 33.07 34.43
N PRO A 548 -16.34 31.79 34.44
CA PRO A 548 -15.98 30.86 33.38
C PRO A 548 -16.55 31.35 32.05
N PRO A 549 -15.80 31.26 30.93
CA PRO A 549 -16.25 31.84 29.66
C PRO A 549 -17.55 31.22 29.19
N THR A 550 -18.42 32.05 28.59
CA THR A 550 -19.74 31.66 28.09
C THR A 550 -19.64 30.66 26.94
N VAL A 551 -20.76 30.04 26.57
CA VAL A 551 -20.81 29.15 25.38
C VAL A 551 -20.43 29.93 24.11
N GLU A 552 -20.85 31.18 24.01
CA GLU A 552 -20.56 32.08 22.88
C GLU A 552 -19.07 32.44 22.82
N GLU A 553 -18.44 32.77 23.95
CA GLU A 553 -17.00 33.03 24.03
C GLU A 553 -16.17 31.79 23.65
N ARG A 554 -16.61 30.60 24.06
CA ARG A 554 -15.97 29.32 23.68
C ARG A 554 -16.12 29.03 22.18
N LEU A 555 -17.29 29.31 21.61
CA LEU A 555 -17.53 29.16 20.17
C LEU A 555 -16.71 30.17 19.35
N ALA A 556 -16.64 31.43 19.80
CA ALA A 556 -15.79 32.46 19.19
C ALA A 556 -14.31 32.07 19.24
N ALA A 557 -13.80 31.57 20.37
CA ALA A 557 -12.43 31.08 20.49
C ALA A 557 -12.16 29.85 19.58
N LYS A 558 -13.13 28.95 19.42
CA LYS A 558 -13.03 27.79 18.51
C LYS A 558 -13.04 28.22 17.03
N ALA A 559 -13.86 29.19 16.66
CA ALA A 559 -13.90 29.78 15.33
C ALA A 559 -12.61 30.55 15.00
N LEU A 560 -12.04 31.29 15.96
CA LEU A 560 -10.78 32.00 15.80
C LEU A 560 -9.63 31.02 15.52
N ARG A 561 -9.50 29.94 16.30
CA ARG A 561 -8.49 28.89 16.05
C ARG A 561 -8.66 28.23 14.68
N ALA A 562 -9.89 27.91 14.28
CA ALA A 562 -10.15 27.33 12.96
C ALA A 562 -9.74 28.27 11.81
N LYS A 563 -9.91 29.59 12.00
CA LYS A 563 -9.42 30.61 11.06
C LYS A 563 -7.89 30.70 11.06
N GLU A 564 -7.24 30.73 12.22
CA GLU A 564 -5.78 30.75 12.35
C GLU A 564 -5.14 29.51 11.70
N GLU A 565 -5.74 28.32 11.86
CA GLU A 565 -5.30 27.10 11.18
C GLU A 565 -5.49 27.15 9.66
N ALA A 566 -6.60 27.73 9.17
CA ALA A 566 -6.85 27.90 7.74
C ALA A 566 -5.86 28.89 7.10
N GLU A 567 -5.55 30.00 7.79
CA GLU A 567 -4.53 30.96 7.36
C GLU A 567 -3.12 30.36 7.42
N ALA A 568 -2.81 29.54 8.43
CA ALA A 568 -1.54 28.81 8.52
C ALA A 568 -1.39 27.75 7.41
N LYS A 569 -2.45 27.01 7.09
CA LYS A 569 -2.50 26.08 5.94
C LYS A 569 -2.32 26.82 4.61
N THR A 570 -2.98 27.96 4.43
CA THR A 570 -2.82 28.83 3.25
C THR A 570 -1.40 29.37 3.11
N ARG A 571 -0.77 29.85 4.20
CA ARG A 571 0.63 30.29 4.20
C ARG A 571 1.62 29.16 3.92
N LYS A 572 1.35 27.92 4.39
CA LYS A 572 2.15 26.73 4.02
C LYS A 572 1.99 26.39 2.54
N ALA A 573 0.78 26.45 2.00
CA ALA A 573 0.51 26.23 0.57
C ALA A 573 1.24 27.25 -0.30
N GLN A 574 1.08 28.55 -0.03
CA GLN A 574 1.79 29.62 -0.75
C GLN A 574 3.31 29.45 -0.73
N LYS A 575 3.91 29.13 0.43
CA LYS A 575 5.35 28.82 0.51
C LYS A 575 5.76 27.60 -0.31
N LYS A 576 4.89 26.59 -0.45
CA LYS A 576 5.14 25.43 -1.34
C LYS A 576 5.11 25.85 -2.81
N THR A 577 4.18 26.73 -3.21
CA THR A 577 4.13 27.28 -4.57
C THR A 577 5.33 28.17 -4.90
N THR A 578 5.74 29.07 -4.00
CA THR A 578 6.94 29.90 -4.22
C THR A 578 8.20 29.04 -4.34
N LYS A 579 8.30 27.94 -3.58
CA LYS A 579 9.42 27.00 -3.69
C LYS A 579 9.36 26.14 -4.97
N ALA A 580 8.17 25.90 -5.54
CA ALA A 580 8.03 25.22 -6.83
C ALA A 580 8.46 26.13 -8.00
N ASN A 581 7.98 27.38 -8.05
CA ASN A 581 8.36 28.32 -9.11
C ASN A 581 9.88 28.61 -9.12
N ALA A 582 10.52 28.64 -7.95
CA ALA A 582 11.97 28.81 -7.81
C ALA A 582 12.82 27.60 -8.28
N TYR A 583 12.20 26.49 -8.70
CA TYR A 583 12.87 25.42 -9.45
C TYR A 583 12.64 25.56 -10.97
N VAL A 584 11.49 26.07 -11.40
CA VAL A 584 11.16 26.24 -12.83
C VAL A 584 12.06 27.28 -13.50
N GLU A 585 12.39 28.38 -12.82
CA GLU A 585 13.32 29.41 -13.35
C GLU A 585 14.79 28.93 -13.50
N VAL A 586 15.11 27.68 -13.14
CA VAL A 586 16.48 27.13 -13.23
C VAL A 586 16.68 26.26 -14.49
N ASP A 587 15.62 25.59 -14.98
CA ASP A 587 15.70 24.69 -16.14
C ASP A 587 15.63 25.44 -17.49
N ASP A 588 14.96 26.60 -17.55
CA ASP A 588 14.79 27.41 -18.78
C ASP A 588 16.09 28.12 -19.27
N LEU A 589 17.22 27.97 -18.57
CA LEU A 589 18.47 28.68 -18.85
C LEU A 589 19.51 27.89 -19.67
N PHE A 590 19.20 26.68 -20.15
CA PHE A 590 20.19 25.79 -20.80
C PHE A 590 19.89 25.36 -22.24
N VAL A 591 19.16 26.17 -23.03
CA VAL A 591 18.99 25.95 -24.48
C VAL A 591 19.29 27.21 -25.31
N SER A 592 20.58 27.53 -25.50
CA SER A 592 21.10 28.19 -26.73
C SER A 592 22.63 28.44 -26.70
N ALA A 593 23.41 27.56 -27.34
CA ALA A 593 24.77 27.87 -27.76
C ALA A 593 25.12 27.05 -29.01
N HIS A 594 25.72 27.71 -30.02
CA HIS A 594 25.89 27.18 -31.36
C HIS A 594 26.86 25.98 -31.46
N ALA A 595 26.58 25.09 -32.41
CA ALA A 595 27.61 24.37 -33.12
C ALA A 595 28.11 25.24 -34.29
N GLU A 596 29.41 25.54 -34.33
CA GLU A 596 30.12 26.00 -35.53
C GLU A 596 31.45 25.23 -35.65
N SER A 597 31.91 25.04 -36.89
CA SER A 597 33.05 24.19 -37.24
C SER A 597 34.24 25.01 -37.74
N SER A 598 35.47 24.55 -37.44
CA SER A 598 36.66 24.87 -38.24
C SER A 598 37.86 23.94 -37.91
N PRO A 599 38.88 23.82 -38.79
CA PRO A 599 39.68 22.60 -38.88
C PRO A 599 41.20 22.76 -38.67
N CYS A 600 41.88 21.61 -38.68
CA CYS A 600 43.29 21.31 -38.96
C CYS A 600 44.42 22.37 -38.75
N GLY A 601 45.44 21.99 -37.98
CA GLY A 601 46.75 22.64 -37.95
C GLY A 601 47.82 21.79 -37.24
N SER A 602 48.92 21.50 -37.92
CA SER A 602 50.14 20.81 -37.43
C SER A 602 51.37 21.45 -38.14
N PRO A 603 52.65 21.14 -37.81
CA PRO A 603 53.19 20.11 -36.92
C PRO A 603 54.31 20.63 -35.96
N ASP A 604 55.27 19.76 -35.62
CA ASP A 604 56.51 19.95 -34.82
C ASP A 604 56.32 20.19 -33.30
N VAL A 605 57.22 19.76 -32.39
CA VAL A 605 58.65 19.39 -32.48
C VAL A 605 58.95 17.97 -31.93
N ARG A 606 60.16 17.46 -32.19
CA ARG A 606 60.66 16.07 -32.01
C ARG A 606 61.14 15.66 -30.60
N CYS A 607 61.37 14.34 -30.49
CA CYS A 607 62.32 13.61 -29.60
C CYS A 607 61.74 13.11 -28.25
N GLY A 608 62.02 11.88 -27.78
CA GLY A 608 62.89 10.81 -28.34
C GLY A 608 62.59 9.42 -27.75
N CYS A 609 63.20 8.38 -28.32
CA CYS A 609 62.88 6.96 -28.05
C CYS A 609 63.52 6.40 -26.76
N CYS A 610 62.88 5.39 -26.15
CA CYS A 610 63.49 4.09 -25.84
C CYS A 610 62.47 3.04 -25.37
N CYS A 611 62.89 1.77 -25.34
CA CYS A 611 62.03 0.58 -25.18
C CYS A 611 62.23 -0.11 -23.82
N GLY A 612 61.23 -0.89 -23.36
CA GLY A 612 61.44 -1.90 -22.31
C GLY A 612 60.24 -2.13 -21.38
N PRO A 613 59.94 -3.36 -20.90
CA PRO A 613 58.66 -3.65 -20.25
C PRO A 613 58.74 -4.11 -18.78
N SER A 614 57.54 -4.28 -18.19
CA SER A 614 57.19 -5.11 -17.02
C SER A 614 57.30 -4.51 -15.60
N ALA A 615 56.95 -5.34 -14.62
CA ALA A 615 56.89 -5.13 -13.16
C ALA A 615 55.72 -4.30 -12.59
N LYS A 616 54.82 -5.03 -11.92
CA LYS A 616 53.77 -4.52 -11.02
C LYS A 616 54.38 -3.68 -9.87
N SER A 617 53.74 -2.59 -9.46
CA SER A 617 53.98 -1.98 -8.15
C SER A 617 52.67 -1.57 -7.47
N THR A 618 52.51 -1.99 -6.21
CA THR A 618 51.31 -1.72 -5.42
C THR A 618 51.47 -0.37 -4.71
N VAL A 619 50.67 0.63 -5.09
CA VAL A 619 50.66 1.92 -4.37
C VAL A 619 49.65 1.87 -3.23
N LYS A 620 50.13 1.90 -1.99
CA LYS A 620 49.32 2.27 -0.82
C LYS A 620 49.18 3.79 -0.78
N THR A 621 47.97 4.30 -0.92
CA THR A 621 47.68 5.73 -0.65
C THR A 621 46.92 5.84 0.66
N THR A 622 47.63 6.04 1.78
CA THR A 622 47.00 6.52 3.02
C THR A 622 46.60 7.99 2.85
N VAL A 623 45.30 8.26 2.90
CA VAL A 623 44.76 9.63 2.93
C VAL A 623 44.16 9.88 4.30
N SER A 624 44.80 10.75 5.09
CA SER A 624 44.24 11.30 6.32
C SER A 624 43.74 12.72 6.06
N VAL A 625 42.42 12.92 6.10
CA VAL A 625 41.78 14.24 6.04
C VAL A 625 40.76 14.33 7.19
N ALA A 626 40.72 15.48 7.86
CA ALA A 626 39.82 15.73 8.98
C ALA A 626 38.36 15.96 8.50
N GLY A 627 37.39 15.75 9.39
CA GLY A 627 35.98 15.72 9.04
C GLY A 627 35.34 17.08 8.71
N GLY A 628 34.26 17.02 7.93
CA GLY A 628 33.40 18.14 7.54
C GLY A 628 32.69 17.85 6.21
N GLU A 629 31.36 17.76 6.23
CA GLU A 629 30.46 17.75 5.08
C GLU A 629 30.82 16.84 3.88
N GLY A 630 30.45 15.56 3.97
CA GLY A 630 30.61 14.59 2.89
C GLY A 630 29.40 13.66 2.72
N ASP A 631 28.53 13.99 1.75
CA ASP A 631 27.55 13.07 1.13
C ASP A 631 27.34 13.50 -0.33
N LEU A 632 26.81 14.71 -0.55
CA LEU A 632 26.47 15.33 -1.86
C LEU A 632 27.62 15.46 -2.88
N ARG A 633 28.86 15.08 -2.54
CA ARG A 633 30.00 15.06 -3.47
C ARG A 633 30.42 13.65 -3.90
N MET A 634 29.95 12.60 -3.21
CA MET A 634 30.30 11.23 -3.60
C MET A 634 29.37 10.69 -4.69
N GLU A 635 28.08 11.04 -4.67
CA GLU A 635 27.14 10.68 -5.74
C GLU A 635 27.63 11.17 -7.11
N LYS A 636 28.02 12.45 -7.23
CA LYS A 636 28.58 13.01 -8.47
C LYS A 636 29.90 12.38 -8.92
N ALA A 637 30.71 11.87 -7.99
CA ALA A 637 31.92 11.12 -8.34
C ALA A 637 31.57 9.73 -8.89
N VAL A 638 30.51 9.10 -8.38
CA VAL A 638 29.97 7.83 -8.88
C VAL A 638 29.26 8.01 -10.22
N GLU A 639 28.49 9.09 -10.44
CA GLU A 639 27.88 9.41 -11.74
C GLU A 639 28.94 9.50 -12.86
N VAL A 640 30.01 10.27 -12.65
CA VAL A 640 31.07 10.45 -13.65
C VAL A 640 31.84 9.13 -13.88
N ALA A 641 32.09 8.34 -12.84
CA ALA A 641 32.75 7.04 -12.98
C ALA A 641 31.86 6.00 -13.70
N ALA A 642 30.55 6.00 -13.44
CA ALA A 642 29.59 5.10 -14.08
C ALA A 642 29.36 5.46 -15.56
N ALA A 643 29.25 6.76 -15.88
CA ALA A 643 29.16 7.23 -17.26
C ALA A 643 30.40 6.82 -18.08
N ALA A 644 31.60 7.04 -17.55
CA ALA A 644 32.85 6.62 -18.20
C ALA A 644 32.95 5.08 -18.39
N ALA A 645 32.36 4.30 -17.49
CA ALA A 645 32.29 2.84 -17.62
C ALA A 645 31.25 2.40 -18.69
N ALA A 646 30.14 3.13 -18.84
CA ALA A 646 29.13 2.88 -19.87
C ALA A 646 29.68 3.20 -21.28
N ASP A 647 30.28 4.37 -21.48
CA ASP A 647 30.93 4.74 -22.73
C ASP A 647 32.04 3.73 -23.12
N GLY A 648 32.84 3.30 -22.13
CA GLY A 648 33.87 2.26 -22.33
C GLY A 648 33.31 0.89 -22.75
N ALA A 649 32.05 0.57 -22.41
CA ALA A 649 31.37 -0.63 -22.86
C ALA A 649 30.78 -0.47 -24.27
N VAL A 650 30.16 0.68 -24.57
CA VAL A 650 29.58 0.98 -25.89
C VAL A 650 30.66 1.02 -26.98
N VAL A 651 31.80 1.67 -26.70
CA VAL A 651 32.95 1.70 -27.63
C VAL A 651 33.53 0.30 -27.87
N LYS A 652 33.41 -0.62 -26.90
CA LYS A 652 33.88 -2.01 -27.06
C LYS A 652 32.89 -2.86 -27.88
N ALA A 653 31.58 -2.68 -27.69
CA ALA A 653 30.57 -3.33 -28.53
C ALA A 653 30.69 -2.91 -30.00
N ALA A 654 30.83 -1.60 -30.26
CA ALA A 654 31.02 -1.06 -31.62
C ALA A 654 32.33 -1.52 -32.28
N ALA A 655 33.34 -1.94 -31.50
CA ALA A 655 34.57 -2.54 -32.03
C ALA A 655 34.39 -4.03 -32.39
N GLU A 656 33.53 -4.76 -31.66
CA GLU A 656 33.29 -6.20 -31.86
C GLU A 656 32.30 -6.48 -33.01
N GLU A 657 31.43 -5.53 -33.37
CA GLU A 657 30.64 -5.59 -34.61
C GLU A 657 31.46 -5.21 -35.87
N GLY A 658 32.59 -4.51 -35.70
CA GLY A 658 33.39 -3.94 -36.80
C GLY A 658 34.29 -4.94 -37.56
N GLU A 659 34.46 -6.17 -37.09
CA GLU A 659 35.27 -7.22 -37.75
C GLU A 659 34.43 -8.22 -38.59
N ALA A 660 33.12 -7.99 -38.74
CA ALA A 660 32.24 -8.85 -39.54
C ALA A 660 32.20 -8.53 -41.05
N GLU A 661 32.71 -7.36 -41.50
CA GLU A 661 32.81 -6.98 -42.91
C GLU A 661 34.25 -6.59 -43.33
N ARG A 662 35.12 -7.59 -43.56
CA ARG A 662 36.39 -7.46 -44.30
C ARG A 662 36.77 -8.71 -45.07
#